data_AF-A0A938S2T9-F1
#
_entry.id   AF-A0A938S2T9-F1
#
_cell.length_a   1.000
_cell.length_b   1.000
_cell.length_c   1.000
_cell.angle_alpha   90.00
_cell.angle_beta   90.00
_cell.angle_gamma   90.00
#
_symmetry.space_group_name_H-M   'P 1'
#
loop_
_entity.id
_entity.type
_entity.pdbx_description
1 polymer ?
#
loop_
_entity_poly.entity_id
_entity_poly.type
_entity_poly.pdbx_seq_one_letter_code
_entity_poly.pdbx_strand_id
1 'polypeptide(L)'
;MGGATSGRPRALRWLASGRRLRATGRGVRPRRPVRPGPLHPDHDPDDRPRGPEGPQGVLVVPRLRHPGDESGRARSDLREYQSPAPCHRGRTGQRQRGRRDAVRGQGLPRQHADRLGACRRLDGRPAGQPPEHRRGDRPRDRGAVQAAGRDRARPARTDRTVVGSGASETRHARQIQDPEEGTTVVRQWRVEVFNRPGFADVQGAHVLSDIRELGISAVEAVQSARVFLIEADCEPAFAERVARELLADPVCDQYYLGRSGPPAGLAKATLIEVHLKSGVSDPVAESVMTAIADMGVRPDSVRTARKYILLGEIKPSQIDTIARKVLANDVIEDVILGDQAEPPSPHLKPYELNISSWPIRDLDDAGLQALSKEKDLFLNVVEMRTIQDYYRRLGREPTDVELETLAQTWSEHCVHKTLRSAVDMTADGRPVHFENLLKETVFRATQQLNKDWCLSVFADNAGVVEFDEESAVCFKVETHNHPSALDPYGGAATGIGGVIRDPMGTGLGARPIANTDIFCFGTPDKSLDEVPKGVLHPRRIMKGVVAGVRDYGNRMGIPTVNGAIYFDDRYIANPLVYCGNIGIMDRTKIAKNQQSGQLIMVVGGRTGRDGIHGATFSSGQMTHEYETIFSHAVQIGNAITEKKMLDVLVQANEAGLYEAITDCGAGGLSSAVGEMAKDLGAEIDLEKVPLKYAGLGYTEIWISEAQERMVIAVKPENLEAIQRVFAGENVEATVIGQFTNDKKLRLRYNGHQVGELDMDFLHDGVPKYRRQAVWERPKLSEPVLSEKDNYNDDLLRILSSCNVASKEWVIRQYDHEVQGGSVVKPLVGVANDGPSDAAVIQPKLDSPRGLAISCGMNPLYGDIDPYWMALAGIDEAVRNLICVGGRVDRIALLDNFCWADCNRPEILGTLVRAAQACYDGAMAYGAPFISGKDSLHNEFVCEDGTVIRIPPTLLISAMSLVDDIDKCVTMDLKKPGHLLFVVGRTNNELGGSHYYKVSRASCPRSEGGTPSTRRGQDARDTLGANVPRLDLDLGPRLARTLAGAIAEGLVASCHDCSEGGLAVALAEMAFAGGLGVEADLRALPRSRDCVRADA
;
A
#
# COMPACT_ATOMS: atom_id res chain seq x y z
N MET A 1 9.17 66.88 -9.39
CA MET A 1 10.07 66.99 -8.21
C MET A 1 9.26 66.56 -7.00
N GLY A 2 9.60 65.53 -6.20
CA GLY A 2 10.66 64.52 -6.28
C GLY A 2 10.76 63.81 -4.91
N GLY A 3 10.88 62.48 -4.87
CA GLY A 3 11.03 61.71 -3.62
C GLY A 3 10.06 60.54 -3.48
N ALA A 4 10.56 59.32 -3.69
CA ALA A 4 9.84 58.07 -3.44
C ALA A 4 10.26 57.47 -2.09
N THR A 5 9.37 56.69 -1.47
CA THR A 5 9.69 55.84 -0.31
C THR A 5 9.27 54.41 -0.59
N SER A 6 10.14 53.44 -0.29
CA SER A 6 9.87 52.01 -0.45
C SER A 6 10.26 51.26 0.82
N GLY A 7 9.30 50.50 1.37
CA GLY A 7 9.47 49.64 2.55
C GLY A 7 9.09 48.21 2.20
N ARG A 8 9.98 47.25 2.50
CA ARG A 8 9.82 45.83 2.16
C ARG A 8 8.70 45.17 3.00
N PRO A 9 7.92 44.22 2.45
CA PRO A 9 6.99 43.40 3.23
C PRO A 9 7.72 42.34 4.06
N ARG A 10 7.14 41.98 5.22
CA ARG A 10 7.65 40.92 6.12
C ARG A 10 7.00 39.57 5.81
N ALA A 11 7.76 38.49 5.96
CA ALA A 11 7.26 37.12 5.88
C ALA A 11 6.28 36.80 7.03
N LEU A 12 5.25 36.00 6.71
CA LEU A 12 4.26 35.49 7.68
C LEU A 12 4.82 34.28 8.43
N ARG A 13 4.69 34.29 9.77
CA ARG A 13 4.86 33.11 10.62
C ARG A 13 3.52 32.43 10.81
N TRP A 14 3.48 31.11 10.70
CA TRP A 14 2.38 30.30 11.22
C TRP A 14 2.33 30.38 12.74
N LEU A 15 1.13 30.49 13.30
CA LEU A 15 0.88 30.54 14.75
C LEU A 15 0.00 29.34 15.15
N ALA A 16 0.52 28.50 16.04
CA ALA A 16 -0.26 27.46 16.69
C ALA A 16 -1.35 28.10 17.57
N SER A 17 -2.59 27.66 17.43
CA SER A 17 -3.75 28.18 18.16
C SER A 17 -3.90 27.47 19.52
N GLY A 18 -3.71 28.22 20.61
CA GLY A 18 -3.74 27.66 21.96
C GLY A 18 -5.14 27.45 22.52
N ARG A 19 -5.40 26.28 23.13
CA ARG A 19 -6.53 26.07 24.05
C ARG A 19 -6.16 26.56 25.46
N ARG A 20 -6.88 27.57 25.97
CA ARG A 20 -6.80 27.99 27.39
C ARG A 20 -7.89 27.30 28.20
N LEU A 21 -7.52 26.35 29.05
CA LEU A 21 -8.38 25.93 30.16
C LEU A 21 -8.27 26.92 31.33
N ARG A 22 -9.41 27.36 31.86
CA ARG A 22 -9.47 28.15 33.09
C ARG A 22 -9.45 27.21 34.30
N ALA A 23 -8.43 27.33 35.15
CA ALA A 23 -8.45 26.79 36.51
C ALA A 23 -8.40 27.96 37.50
N THR A 24 -9.26 27.91 38.53
CA THR A 24 -9.45 28.99 39.50
C THR A 24 -8.44 28.91 40.64
N GLY A 25 -7.93 30.08 41.03
CA GLY A 25 -6.73 30.21 41.86
C GLY A 25 -6.79 29.66 43.29
N ARG A 26 -5.59 29.47 43.84
CA ARG A 26 -5.11 30.09 45.11
C ARG A 26 -3.59 30.24 45.00
N GLY A 27 -3.04 31.36 45.48
CA GLY A 27 -1.68 31.78 45.12
C GLY A 27 -0.71 31.92 46.29
N VAL A 28 0.58 32.00 45.93
CA VAL A 28 1.67 32.53 46.77
C VAL A 28 2.54 33.44 45.88
N ARG A 29 3.05 34.56 46.41
CA ARG A 29 3.81 35.57 45.65
C ARG A 29 5.30 35.20 45.50
N PRO A 30 5.96 35.55 44.37
CA PRO A 30 7.39 35.34 44.18
C PRO A 30 8.26 36.50 44.74
N ARG A 31 9.53 36.21 45.06
CA ARG A 31 10.58 37.22 45.28
C ARG A 31 11.32 37.55 43.98
N ARG A 32 11.83 38.78 43.86
CA ARG A 32 12.51 39.33 42.67
C ARG A 32 13.99 38.91 42.54
N PRO A 33 14.56 38.92 41.32
CA PRO A 33 15.99 38.73 41.08
C PRO A 33 16.82 40.00 41.30
N VAL A 34 18.14 39.84 41.43
CA VAL A 34 19.14 40.92 41.54
C VAL A 34 19.96 41.02 40.25
N ARG A 35 20.34 42.23 39.84
CA ARG A 35 21.17 42.55 38.66
C ARG A 35 22.63 42.87 39.05
N PRO A 36 23.59 42.82 38.10
CA PRO A 36 25.03 42.93 38.38
C PRO A 36 25.55 44.38 38.46
N GLY A 37 26.81 44.53 38.90
CA GLY A 37 27.59 45.79 38.93
C GLY A 37 29.03 45.60 38.38
N PRO A 38 29.79 46.69 38.11
CA PRO A 38 30.72 46.68 36.96
C PRO A 38 32.17 47.21 37.16
N LEU A 39 33.04 46.82 36.20
CA LEU A 39 34.13 47.57 35.52
C LEU A 39 35.42 48.12 36.22
N HIS A 40 36.48 48.15 35.39
CA HIS A 40 37.68 49.05 35.34
C HIS A 40 39.00 48.65 36.10
N PRO A 41 40.22 49.13 35.71
CA PRO A 41 41.01 48.61 34.55
C PRO A 41 42.59 48.62 34.70
N ASP A 42 43.29 48.42 33.56
CA ASP A 42 44.57 49.05 33.09
C ASP A 42 45.99 48.43 33.27
N HIS A 43 46.73 48.41 32.12
CA HIS A 43 48.19 48.62 31.83
C HIS A 43 49.29 47.73 32.50
N ASP A 44 50.45 47.39 31.88
CA ASP A 44 50.98 47.39 30.48
C ASP A 44 52.24 46.42 30.40
N PRO A 45 53.22 46.43 29.44
CA PRO A 45 54.02 45.23 29.08
C PRO A 45 55.54 45.32 29.42
N ASP A 46 56.35 44.28 29.10
CA ASP A 46 57.37 44.35 28.02
C ASP A 46 58.27 43.09 27.81
N ASP A 47 58.67 42.92 26.53
CA ASP A 47 59.84 42.29 25.88
C ASP A 47 60.54 40.93 26.25
N ARG A 48 61.37 40.46 25.30
CA ARG A 48 61.97 39.11 25.06
C ARG A 48 63.46 39.04 25.53
N PRO A 49 64.41 38.14 25.09
CA PRO A 49 64.35 36.97 24.16
C PRO A 49 65.30 35.73 24.43
N ARG A 50 65.23 34.74 23.49
CA ARG A 50 66.20 33.66 23.10
C ARG A 50 66.17 32.28 23.83
N GLY A 51 66.19 31.20 23.02
CA GLY A 51 66.25 29.77 23.40
C GLY A 51 67.69 29.18 23.41
N PRO A 52 67.97 27.90 23.05
CA PRO A 52 67.29 27.08 22.02
C PRO A 52 67.11 25.55 22.33
N GLU A 53 66.80 24.78 21.28
CA GLU A 53 66.87 23.30 21.10
C GLU A 53 65.63 22.42 21.45
N GLY A 54 65.34 21.45 20.56
CA GLY A 54 64.21 20.50 20.62
C GLY A 54 64.70 19.03 20.82
N PRO A 55 64.10 17.97 20.22
CA PRO A 55 62.97 17.93 19.28
C PRO A 55 61.86 16.87 19.60
N GLN A 56 60.83 16.85 18.73
CA GLN A 56 59.92 15.74 18.34
C GLN A 56 59.70 14.50 19.25
N GLY A 57 58.42 14.19 19.51
CA GLY A 57 57.98 12.89 20.04
C GLY A 57 56.65 12.41 19.43
N VAL A 58 56.73 11.45 18.51
CA VAL A 58 55.59 10.60 18.10
C VAL A 58 55.49 9.45 19.09
N LEU A 59 54.29 9.08 19.55
CA LEU A 59 54.11 7.88 20.39
C LEU A 59 53.31 6.78 19.68
N VAL A 60 53.93 5.60 19.60
CA VAL A 60 53.38 4.37 19.03
C VAL A 60 53.02 3.40 20.15
N VAL A 61 51.93 2.65 19.98
CA VAL A 61 51.44 1.63 20.93
C VAL A 61 52.42 0.44 21.00
N PRO A 62 52.82 -0.04 22.20
CA PRO A 62 53.72 -1.18 22.34
C PRO A 62 52.98 -2.52 22.24
N ARG A 63 53.54 -3.46 21.47
CA ARG A 63 53.30 -4.91 21.64
C ARG A 63 54.14 -5.44 22.80
N LEU A 64 53.61 -6.41 23.55
CA LEU A 64 54.38 -7.22 24.51
C LEU A 64 54.33 -8.71 24.13
N ARG A 65 55.48 -9.39 24.26
CA ARG A 65 55.65 -10.85 24.21
C ARG A 65 56.65 -11.27 25.30
N HIS A 66 56.32 -12.36 25.99
CA HIS A 66 57.14 -13.35 26.74
C HIS A 66 58.58 -13.07 27.20
N PRO A 67 58.93 -13.66 28.36
CA PRO A 67 59.76 -14.88 28.42
C PRO A 67 58.95 -16.08 29.02
N GLY A 68 59.36 -17.36 29.08
CA GLY A 68 60.67 -18.04 28.98
C GLY A 68 61.30 -18.26 30.38
N ASP A 69 61.74 -19.43 30.86
CA ASP A 69 61.77 -20.84 30.40
C ASP A 69 62.01 -21.75 31.66
N GLU A 70 62.07 -23.09 31.52
CA GLU A 70 62.83 -24.11 32.33
C GLU A 70 62.11 -25.43 32.75
N SER A 71 62.62 -26.55 32.21
CA SER A 71 62.67 -27.94 32.78
C SER A 71 61.36 -28.76 33.01
N GLY A 72 61.32 -30.09 32.83
CA GLY A 72 62.28 -31.04 32.26
C GLY A 72 61.82 -32.52 32.26
N ARG A 73 62.41 -33.32 31.34
CA ARG A 73 62.63 -34.80 31.33
C ARG A 73 61.51 -35.85 31.63
N ALA A 74 61.36 -36.74 30.63
CA ALA A 74 61.41 -38.23 30.72
C ALA A 74 60.16 -39.12 30.99
N ARG A 75 59.83 -39.90 29.93
CA ARG A 75 59.58 -41.37 29.79
C ARG A 75 58.86 -42.21 30.89
N SER A 76 58.09 -43.16 30.33
CA SER A 76 57.90 -44.60 30.67
C SER A 76 56.98 -45.07 31.81
N ASP A 77 55.94 -45.81 31.36
CA ASP A 77 55.61 -47.21 31.74
C ASP A 77 54.68 -47.60 32.92
N LEU A 78 53.59 -48.28 32.50
CA LEU A 78 53.08 -49.59 32.96
C LEU A 78 52.31 -49.77 34.31
N ARG A 79 51.04 -50.20 34.15
CA ARG A 79 50.33 -51.32 34.86
C ARG A 79 50.02 -51.13 36.38
N GLU A 80 48.99 -51.74 37.00
CA GLU A 80 47.94 -52.67 36.55
C GLU A 80 46.72 -52.72 37.52
N TYR A 81 45.63 -53.35 37.05
CA TYR A 81 44.51 -53.99 37.79
C TYR A 81 43.36 -53.11 38.38
N GLN A 82 42.08 -53.52 38.37
CA GLN A 82 41.41 -54.77 37.93
C GLN A 82 39.96 -54.50 37.42
N SER A 83 39.38 -55.45 36.67
CA SER A 83 38.02 -55.43 36.09
C SER A 83 36.97 -56.03 37.08
N PRO A 84 35.62 -56.00 36.86
CA PRO A 84 34.95 -56.52 35.66
C PRO A 84 33.70 -55.79 35.11
N ALA A 85 33.38 -56.10 33.85
CA ALA A 85 32.08 -55.92 33.17
C ALA A 85 31.44 -57.34 32.97
N PRO A 86 30.52 -57.68 32.02
CA PRO A 86 29.86 -56.95 30.91
C PRO A 86 28.30 -57.14 30.91
N CYS A 87 27.46 -56.65 29.98
CA CYS A 87 27.32 -56.84 28.51
C CYS A 87 26.10 -55.98 28.02
N HIS A 88 25.90 -55.56 26.76
CA HIS A 88 26.68 -55.64 25.51
C HIS A 88 26.12 -54.67 24.42
N ARG A 89 27.01 -54.01 23.64
CA ARG A 89 26.93 -53.54 22.21
C ARG A 89 25.66 -52.85 21.66
N GLY A 90 25.69 -51.87 20.74
CA GLY A 90 26.78 -51.25 19.95
C GLY A 90 26.27 -50.89 18.53
N ARG A 91 26.08 -49.61 18.18
CA ARG A 91 26.99 -48.68 17.46
C ARG A 91 26.93 -48.68 15.90
N THR A 92 26.50 -47.53 15.35
CA THR A 92 27.02 -46.78 14.16
C THR A 92 27.21 -47.46 12.79
N GLY A 93 26.67 -46.86 11.71
CA GLY A 93 27.04 -47.17 10.32
C GLY A 93 26.53 -46.16 9.27
N GLN A 94 27.42 -45.66 8.41
CA GLN A 94 27.19 -44.66 7.35
C GLN A 94 26.58 -45.22 6.03
N ARG A 95 26.09 -44.28 5.19
CA ARG A 95 26.16 -44.19 3.69
C ARG A 95 25.09 -44.86 2.77
N GLN A 96 24.63 -43.98 1.86
CA GLN A 96 24.41 -44.14 0.40
C GLN A 96 23.15 -44.82 -0.20
N ARG A 97 22.42 -43.98 -0.96
CA ARG A 97 21.96 -44.13 -2.37
C ARG A 97 21.47 -45.51 -2.87
N GLY A 98 20.20 -45.55 -3.28
CA GLY A 98 19.59 -46.56 -4.16
C GLY A 98 18.06 -46.46 -4.07
N ARG A 99 17.40 -45.57 -4.81
CA ARG A 99 16.95 -45.70 -6.22
C ARG A 99 16.09 -46.95 -6.49
N ARG A 100 14.88 -46.66 -6.98
CA ARG A 100 13.97 -47.46 -7.83
C ARG A 100 13.00 -48.43 -7.18
N ASP A 101 11.75 -48.15 -7.53
CA ASP A 101 10.77 -49.01 -8.18
C ASP A 101 10.39 -50.34 -7.51
N ALA A 102 9.13 -50.77 -7.47
CA ALA A 102 7.80 -50.21 -7.75
C ALA A 102 6.83 -51.41 -7.67
N VAL A 103 5.56 -51.19 -8.01
CA VAL A 103 4.67 -52.21 -8.59
C VAL A 103 4.17 -53.32 -7.64
N ARG A 104 2.93 -53.08 -7.19
CA ARG A 104 1.76 -53.99 -7.19
C ARG A 104 1.84 -55.33 -6.44
N GLY A 105 0.78 -55.62 -5.71
CA GLY A 105 0.36 -57.01 -5.51
C GLY A 105 -0.87 -57.21 -4.64
N GLN A 106 -2.04 -56.82 -5.16
CA GLN A 106 -3.36 -57.47 -5.00
C GLN A 106 -3.51 -58.61 -3.96
N GLY A 107 -4.65 -58.65 -3.25
CA GLY A 107 -5.21 -59.94 -2.83
C GLY A 107 -5.84 -60.01 -1.44
N LEU A 108 -7.08 -59.54 -1.34
CA LEU A 108 -8.15 -60.13 -0.50
C LEU A 108 -8.14 -61.68 -0.56
N PRO A 109 -8.68 -62.44 0.43
CA PRO A 109 -9.95 -62.10 1.10
C PRO A 109 -10.21 -62.50 2.58
N ARG A 110 -11.22 -61.82 3.12
CA ARG A 110 -12.24 -62.19 4.14
C ARG A 110 -12.24 -63.61 4.76
N GLN A 111 -12.53 -63.65 6.07
CA GLN A 111 -13.50 -64.49 6.85
C GLN A 111 -13.02 -64.63 8.32
N HIS A 112 -13.82 -64.80 9.39
CA HIS A 112 -15.26 -64.67 9.65
C HIS A 112 -15.49 -64.52 11.18
N ALA A 113 -16.64 -63.95 11.58
CA ALA A 113 -17.45 -64.28 12.77
C ALA A 113 -16.93 -64.04 14.22
N ASP A 114 -17.65 -63.12 14.91
CA ASP A 114 -18.36 -63.29 16.19
C ASP A 114 -17.67 -63.91 17.44
N ARG A 115 -17.81 -63.21 18.58
CA ARG A 115 -18.83 -63.56 19.62
C ARG A 115 -18.81 -62.65 20.86
N LEU A 116 -20.03 -62.31 21.34
CA LEU A 116 -20.51 -62.18 22.75
C LEU A 116 -19.74 -61.23 23.71
N GLY A 117 -20.33 -60.47 24.63
CA GLY A 117 -21.68 -60.26 25.17
C GLY A 117 -21.54 -59.39 26.46
N ALA A 118 -22.53 -59.02 27.27
CA ALA A 118 -24.00 -59.11 27.22
C ALA A 118 -24.59 -58.23 28.36
N CYS A 119 -25.85 -57.79 28.26
CA CYS A 119 -26.77 -57.44 29.38
C CYS A 119 -26.40 -56.24 30.31
N ARG A 120 -27.32 -55.45 30.90
CA ARG A 120 -28.80 -55.46 31.02
C ARG A 120 -29.29 -54.07 31.54
N ARG A 121 -30.39 -53.47 30.99
CA ARG A 121 -31.75 -53.30 31.62
C ARG A 121 -31.84 -52.23 32.74
N LEU A 122 -32.90 -51.44 32.99
CA LEU A 122 -34.36 -51.29 32.65
C LEU A 122 -34.69 -49.76 32.69
N ASP A 123 -35.82 -49.16 32.26
CA ASP A 123 -37.01 -49.50 31.43
C ASP A 123 -37.59 -48.18 30.83
N GLY A 124 -38.75 -48.24 30.16
CA GLY A 124 -39.60 -47.08 29.79
C GLY A 124 -40.19 -47.20 28.38
N ARG A 125 -41.48 -47.54 28.25
CA ARG A 125 -42.09 -48.04 26.99
C ARG A 125 -43.46 -47.34 26.67
N PRO A 126 -44.16 -47.63 25.54
CA PRO A 126 -44.40 -46.60 24.50
C PRO A 126 -45.88 -46.48 24.06
N ALA A 127 -46.13 -45.83 22.90
CA ALA A 127 -47.06 -46.22 21.81
C ALA A 127 -47.90 -45.05 21.22
N GLY A 128 -48.21 -45.11 19.91
CA GLY A 128 -49.27 -44.30 19.29
C GLY A 128 -49.04 -43.90 17.81
N GLN A 129 -49.71 -44.57 16.87
CA GLN A 129 -49.83 -44.20 15.45
C GLN A 129 -51.18 -44.76 14.91
N PRO A 130 -51.66 -44.36 13.72
CA PRO A 130 -52.51 -43.20 13.38
C PRO A 130 -54.01 -43.59 13.22
N PRO A 131 -54.92 -42.82 12.58
CA PRO A 131 -55.13 -42.96 11.12
C PRO A 131 -55.70 -41.72 10.34
N GLU A 132 -56.09 -41.96 9.09
CA GLU A 132 -56.52 -41.03 8.01
C GLU A 132 -57.98 -40.50 8.02
N HIS A 133 -58.27 -39.54 7.10
CA HIS A 133 -59.43 -39.39 6.15
C HIS A 133 -59.96 -37.93 6.07
N ARG A 134 -60.60 -37.37 5.01
CA ARG A 134 -60.80 -37.58 3.55
C ARG A 134 -61.70 -36.42 3.02
N ARG A 135 -61.40 -35.89 1.82
CA ARG A 135 -62.29 -35.43 0.69
C ARG A 135 -63.60 -34.61 0.89
N GLY A 136 -63.78 -33.64 -0.03
CA GLY A 136 -65.07 -33.14 -0.58
C GLY A 136 -65.08 -31.60 -0.79
N ASP A 137 -65.60 -30.98 -1.86
CA ASP A 137 -66.13 -31.49 -3.15
C ASP A 137 -66.13 -30.37 -4.26
N ARG A 138 -66.61 -30.69 -5.48
CA ARG A 138 -66.72 -29.86 -6.73
C ARG A 138 -67.97 -28.91 -6.73
N PRO A 139 -68.37 -28.11 -7.79
CA PRO A 139 -68.00 -28.16 -9.23
C PRO A 139 -67.98 -26.86 -10.12
N ARG A 140 -67.36 -27.03 -11.33
CA ARG A 140 -67.71 -26.57 -12.71
C ARG A 140 -68.51 -25.27 -13.01
N ASP A 141 -67.98 -24.45 -13.94
CA ASP A 141 -68.46 -24.24 -15.34
C ASP A 141 -67.34 -23.50 -16.14
N ARG A 142 -67.00 -23.73 -17.42
CA ARG A 142 -67.66 -23.80 -18.77
C ARG A 142 -67.77 -22.45 -19.51
N GLY A 143 -67.28 -22.42 -20.77
CA GLY A 143 -67.35 -21.28 -21.72
C GLY A 143 -66.03 -20.48 -21.78
N ALA A 144 -65.13 -20.52 -22.77
CA ALA A 144 -65.14 -20.82 -24.21
C ALA A 144 -65.47 -19.64 -25.14
N VAL A 145 -64.57 -19.40 -26.12
CA VAL A 145 -64.77 -18.82 -27.48
C VAL A 145 -64.63 -17.29 -27.72
N GLN A 146 -63.55 -16.93 -28.46
CA GLN A 146 -63.39 -15.85 -29.49
C GLN A 146 -63.56 -14.35 -29.10
N ALA A 147 -63.03 -13.35 -29.84
CA ALA A 147 -61.88 -13.25 -30.76
C ALA A 147 -61.65 -11.77 -31.20
N ALA A 148 -60.43 -11.49 -31.70
CA ALA A 148 -60.09 -10.49 -32.75
C ALA A 148 -60.16 -8.96 -32.51
N GLY A 149 -59.28 -8.24 -33.23
CA GLY A 149 -59.23 -6.76 -33.39
C GLY A 149 -58.06 -6.13 -32.60
N ARG A 150 -56.96 -5.61 -33.17
CA ARG A 150 -56.75 -4.57 -34.22
C ARG A 150 -57.49 -3.25 -33.89
N ASP A 151 -56.91 -2.05 -34.03
CA ASP A 151 -55.58 -1.66 -34.56
C ASP A 151 -55.13 -0.28 -34.03
N ARG A 152 -53.90 0.12 -34.40
CA ARG A 152 -53.24 1.46 -34.32
C ARG A 152 -54.20 2.69 -34.33
N ALA A 153 -53.89 3.84 -33.71
CA ALA A 153 -52.79 4.76 -34.10
C ALA A 153 -52.70 6.05 -33.23
N ARG A 154 -51.54 6.73 -33.25
CA ARG A 154 -51.35 8.15 -32.86
C ARG A 154 -51.69 9.10 -34.03
N PRO A 155 -51.95 10.41 -33.78
CA PRO A 155 -50.97 11.46 -34.11
C PRO A 155 -50.86 12.59 -33.03
N ALA A 156 -49.68 13.17 -32.75
CA ALA A 156 -49.09 14.41 -33.31
C ALA A 156 -49.77 15.73 -32.82
N ARG A 157 -49.13 16.55 -31.95
CA ARG A 157 -48.16 17.65 -32.22
C ARG A 157 -48.78 18.99 -32.72
N THR A 158 -48.71 20.04 -31.89
CA THR A 158 -48.33 21.48 -32.11
C THR A 158 -48.84 22.27 -30.87
N ASP A 159 -48.13 23.16 -30.15
CA ASP A 159 -47.10 24.21 -30.38
C ASP A 159 -47.70 25.65 -30.26
N ARG A 160 -46.92 26.58 -29.66
CA ARG A 160 -47.07 28.06 -29.55
C ARG A 160 -47.95 28.74 -28.47
N THR A 161 -47.27 29.19 -27.41
CA THR A 161 -47.09 30.59 -26.92
C THR A 161 -48.27 31.60 -26.85
N VAL A 162 -48.45 32.26 -25.69
CA VAL A 162 -48.26 33.73 -25.42
C VAL A 162 -49.00 34.21 -24.13
N VAL A 163 -48.24 34.77 -23.18
CA VAL A 163 -48.52 35.88 -22.21
C VAL A 163 -49.90 36.04 -21.53
N GLY A 164 -49.90 36.19 -20.20
CA GLY A 164 -50.88 37.08 -19.52
C GLY A 164 -51.25 36.78 -18.06
N SER A 165 -50.62 37.50 -17.11
CA SER A 165 -51.15 37.98 -15.81
C SER A 165 -52.31 37.27 -15.08
N GLY A 166 -52.12 36.98 -13.78
CA GLY A 166 -53.24 36.87 -12.84
C GLY A 166 -52.95 36.00 -11.61
N ALA A 167 -52.72 36.61 -10.45
CA ALA A 167 -52.66 35.89 -9.17
C ALA A 167 -54.08 35.65 -8.64
N SER A 168 -54.40 34.40 -8.28
CA SER A 168 -55.55 34.03 -7.46
C SER A 168 -55.39 32.59 -6.96
N GLU A 169 -55.22 32.40 -5.66
CA GLU A 169 -55.20 31.08 -5.05
C GLU A 169 -56.60 30.45 -5.11
N THR A 170 -56.72 29.17 -5.46
CA THR A 170 -57.88 28.37 -5.06
C THR A 170 -57.51 26.89 -4.97
N ARG A 171 -57.78 26.29 -3.80
CA ARG A 171 -57.44 24.89 -3.52
C ARG A 171 -58.29 23.95 -4.37
N HIS A 172 -57.64 23.01 -5.07
CA HIS A 172 -58.28 21.81 -5.58
C HIS A 172 -57.50 20.58 -5.10
N ALA A 173 -58.03 19.92 -4.07
CA ALA A 173 -57.60 18.58 -3.72
C ALA A 173 -58.06 17.63 -4.84
N ARG A 174 -57.11 17.01 -5.55
CA ARG A 174 -57.42 15.85 -6.40
C ARG A 174 -57.36 14.59 -5.54
N GLN A 175 -58.42 13.79 -5.59
CA GLN A 175 -58.42 12.45 -5.03
C GLN A 175 -57.27 11.64 -5.68
N ILE A 176 -56.46 11.03 -4.83
CA ILE A 176 -55.58 9.94 -5.23
C ILE A 176 -56.49 8.74 -5.51
N GLN A 177 -56.32 8.08 -6.65
CA GLN A 177 -56.92 6.76 -6.87
C GLN A 177 -56.10 5.76 -6.06
N ASP A 178 -56.78 4.94 -5.24
CA ASP A 178 -56.12 3.89 -4.48
C ASP A 178 -55.40 2.91 -5.43
N PRO A 179 -54.15 2.50 -5.14
CA PRO A 179 -53.45 1.50 -5.93
C PRO A 179 -54.06 0.11 -5.73
N GLU A 180 -53.93 -0.75 -6.75
CA GLU A 180 -54.42 -2.13 -6.70
C GLU A 180 -53.78 -2.94 -5.57
N GLU A 181 -54.56 -3.78 -4.90
CA GLU A 181 -54.10 -4.64 -3.79
C GLU A 181 -53.04 -5.65 -4.29
N GLY A 182 -51.76 -5.41 -3.98
CA GLY A 182 -50.68 -6.37 -4.22
C GLY A 182 -49.28 -5.77 -4.36
N THR A 183 -49.13 -4.49 -4.67
CA THR A 183 -47.82 -3.83 -4.76
C THR A 183 -47.40 -3.23 -3.42
N THR A 184 -46.37 -3.82 -2.78
CA THR A 184 -45.67 -3.21 -1.64
C THR A 184 -45.06 -1.88 -2.08
N VAL A 185 -45.60 -0.76 -1.59
CA VAL A 185 -45.08 0.58 -1.91
C VAL A 185 -43.85 0.84 -1.03
N VAL A 186 -42.68 0.40 -1.50
CA VAL A 186 -41.39 0.70 -0.86
C VAL A 186 -41.27 2.21 -0.67
N ARG A 187 -41.13 2.66 0.58
CA ARG A 187 -41.02 4.08 0.90
C ARG A 187 -39.56 4.51 0.86
N GLN A 188 -39.28 5.56 0.11
CA GLN A 188 -37.98 6.20 0.11
C GLN A 188 -37.95 7.34 1.14
N TRP A 189 -37.02 7.24 2.08
CA TRP A 189 -36.76 8.24 3.12
C TRP A 189 -35.47 8.98 2.80
N ARG A 190 -35.46 10.29 3.01
CA ARG A 190 -34.25 11.11 2.94
C ARG A 190 -33.95 11.70 4.31
N VAL A 191 -32.71 11.55 4.77
CA VAL A 191 -32.21 12.17 6.00
C VAL A 191 -31.01 13.03 5.65
N GLU A 192 -31.04 14.30 6.02
CA GLU A 192 -29.89 15.21 5.91
C GLU A 192 -29.37 15.57 7.30
N VAL A 193 -28.08 15.37 7.55
CA VAL A 193 -27.42 15.59 8.85
C VAL A 193 -26.37 16.69 8.72
N PHE A 194 -26.57 17.77 9.47
CA PHE A 194 -25.69 18.94 9.56
C PHE A 194 -25.16 19.08 10.98
N ASN A 195 -24.01 19.75 11.16
CA ASN A 195 -23.63 20.19 12.50
C ASN A 195 -24.59 21.29 13.02
N ARG A 196 -24.81 21.31 14.33
CA ARG A 196 -25.65 22.32 15.00
C ARG A 196 -24.99 23.70 15.00
N PRO A 197 -25.78 24.78 14.97
CA PRO A 197 -25.29 26.13 15.22
C PRO A 197 -24.45 26.19 16.52
N GLY A 198 -23.24 26.75 16.41
CA GLY A 198 -22.28 26.85 17.52
C GLY A 198 -21.23 25.74 17.58
N PHE A 199 -21.41 24.63 16.85
CA PHE A 199 -20.35 23.65 16.60
C PHE A 199 -19.58 24.02 15.33
N ALA A 200 -18.32 23.60 15.24
CA ALA A 200 -17.47 23.87 14.09
C ALA A 200 -17.71 22.81 13.00
N ASP A 201 -18.15 23.25 11.81
CA ASP A 201 -18.18 22.41 10.62
C ASP A 201 -16.75 22.26 10.06
N VAL A 202 -16.05 21.24 10.54
CA VAL A 202 -14.65 20.96 10.17
C VAL A 202 -14.55 20.61 8.68
N GLN A 203 -15.54 19.88 8.14
CA GLN A 203 -15.54 19.47 6.74
C GLN A 203 -15.79 20.66 5.80
N GLY A 204 -16.74 21.54 6.15
CA GLY A 204 -16.94 22.81 5.46
C GLY A 204 -15.71 23.71 5.52
N ALA A 205 -15.04 23.78 6.68
CA ALA A 205 -13.79 24.53 6.83
C ALA A 205 -12.63 23.97 5.98
N HIS A 206 -12.49 22.64 5.89
CA HIS A 206 -11.50 21.99 5.02
C HIS A 206 -11.79 22.28 3.53
N VAL A 207 -13.02 22.07 3.08
CA VAL A 207 -13.44 22.38 1.70
C VAL A 207 -13.20 23.86 1.38
N LEU A 208 -13.50 24.78 2.30
CA LEU A 208 -13.22 26.20 2.14
C LEU A 208 -11.71 26.49 2.02
N SER A 209 -10.85 25.75 2.73
CA SER A 209 -9.39 25.83 2.56
C SER A 209 -8.99 25.38 1.16
N ASP A 210 -9.44 24.21 0.73
CA ASP A 210 -9.11 23.65 -0.59
C ASP A 210 -9.57 24.57 -1.73
N ILE A 211 -10.77 25.16 -1.64
CA ILE A 211 -11.26 26.16 -2.61
C ILE A 211 -10.36 27.40 -2.65
N ARG A 212 -9.91 27.90 -1.50
CA ARG A 212 -8.99 29.05 -1.41
C ARG A 212 -7.59 28.71 -1.91
N GLU A 213 -7.14 27.48 -1.72
CA GLU A 213 -5.88 26.95 -2.26
C GLU A 213 -5.89 26.91 -3.80
N LEU A 214 -7.06 26.75 -4.45
CA LEU A 214 -7.25 26.93 -5.90
C LEU A 214 -7.28 28.42 -6.35
N GLY A 215 -7.02 29.37 -5.45
CA GLY A 215 -7.12 30.81 -5.72
C GLY A 215 -8.55 31.36 -5.79
N ILE A 216 -9.57 30.57 -5.43
CA ILE A 216 -10.97 31.00 -5.48
C ILE A 216 -11.35 31.65 -4.15
N SER A 217 -11.16 32.97 -4.05
CA SER A 217 -11.53 33.76 -2.86
C SER A 217 -13.01 34.20 -2.83
N ALA A 218 -13.81 33.81 -3.83
CA ALA A 218 -15.21 34.21 -3.97
C ALA A 218 -16.18 33.42 -3.05
N VAL A 219 -15.69 32.34 -2.43
CA VAL A 219 -16.43 31.57 -1.42
C VAL A 219 -16.05 32.09 -0.04
N GLU A 220 -17.04 32.65 0.65
CA GLU A 220 -16.90 33.26 1.97
C GLU A 220 -16.92 32.18 3.06
N ALA A 221 -17.86 31.24 2.94
CA ALA A 221 -18.06 30.12 3.84
C ALA A 221 -18.64 28.90 3.09
N VAL A 222 -18.46 27.72 3.68
CA VAL A 222 -19.05 26.46 3.23
C VAL A 222 -19.72 25.79 4.42
N GLN A 223 -20.94 25.30 4.22
CA GLN A 223 -21.61 24.39 5.15
C GLN A 223 -21.75 23.01 4.50
N SER A 224 -21.45 21.96 5.24
CA SER A 224 -21.50 20.56 4.81
C SER A 224 -22.65 19.80 5.47
N ALA A 225 -23.12 18.75 4.80
CA ALA A 225 -24.07 17.78 5.32
C ALA A 225 -23.79 16.37 4.78
N ARG A 226 -24.11 15.37 5.61
CA ARG A 226 -24.26 13.98 5.19
C ARG A 226 -25.71 13.76 4.76
N VAL A 227 -25.92 13.03 3.67
CA VAL A 227 -27.24 12.69 3.15
C VAL A 227 -27.37 11.18 3.12
N PHE A 228 -28.49 10.66 3.59
CA PHE A 228 -28.85 9.25 3.53
C PHE A 228 -30.17 9.11 2.78
N LEU A 229 -30.20 8.26 1.76
CA LEU A 229 -31.40 7.83 1.06
C LEU A 229 -31.66 6.37 1.46
N ILE A 230 -32.79 6.10 2.10
CA ILE A 230 -33.12 4.79 2.67
C ILE A 230 -34.42 4.31 2.01
N GLU A 231 -34.36 3.18 1.32
CA GLU A 231 -35.52 2.49 0.77
C GLU A 231 -35.92 1.39 1.77
N ALA A 232 -37.03 1.58 2.48
CA ALA A 232 -37.50 0.66 3.52
C ALA A 232 -39.00 0.81 3.78
N ASP A 233 -39.70 -0.32 3.88
CA ASP A 233 -41.10 -0.35 4.36
C ASP A 233 -41.14 -0.18 5.88
N CYS A 234 -41.34 1.06 6.33
CA CYS A 234 -41.45 1.41 7.74
C CYS A 234 -42.35 2.63 8.00
N GLU A 235 -42.74 2.81 9.26
CA GLU A 235 -43.52 3.96 9.70
C GLU A 235 -42.66 5.24 9.88
N PRO A 236 -43.24 6.45 9.71
CA PRO A 236 -42.51 7.71 9.90
C PRO A 236 -41.80 7.82 11.26
N ALA A 237 -42.39 7.28 12.33
CA ALA A 237 -41.79 7.27 13.66
C ALA A 237 -40.50 6.42 13.74
N PHE A 238 -40.42 5.36 12.94
CA PHE A 238 -39.20 4.55 12.84
C PHE A 238 -38.12 5.27 12.02
N ALA A 239 -38.49 5.90 10.90
CA ALA A 239 -37.57 6.73 10.11
C ALA A 239 -37.00 7.91 10.93
N GLU A 240 -37.82 8.56 11.76
CA GLU A 240 -37.36 9.58 12.71
C GLU A 240 -36.42 9.00 13.77
N ARG A 241 -36.73 7.80 14.30
CA ARG A 241 -35.86 7.10 15.24
C ARG A 241 -34.48 6.82 14.62
N VAL A 242 -34.42 6.30 13.38
CA VAL A 242 -33.18 6.08 12.63
C VAL A 242 -32.39 7.40 12.47
N ALA A 243 -33.06 8.48 12.05
CA ALA A 243 -32.39 9.77 11.90
C ALA A 243 -31.81 10.31 13.22
N ARG A 244 -32.52 10.13 14.35
CA ARG A 244 -32.15 10.64 15.67
C ARG A 244 -31.13 9.79 16.44
N GLU A 245 -31.26 8.46 16.36
CA GLU A 245 -30.52 7.53 17.22
C GLU A 245 -29.34 6.85 16.51
N LEU A 246 -29.34 6.81 15.17
CA LEU A 246 -28.29 6.17 14.37
C LEU A 246 -27.49 7.16 13.52
N LEU A 247 -28.14 8.08 12.81
CA LEU A 247 -27.48 8.89 11.76
C LEU A 247 -26.90 10.23 12.23
N ALA A 248 -27.45 10.81 13.31
CA ALA A 248 -27.05 12.11 13.83
C ALA A 248 -26.52 12.01 15.27
N ASP A 249 -25.39 12.65 15.55
CA ASP A 249 -24.89 12.79 16.92
C ASP A 249 -25.83 13.70 17.75
N PRO A 250 -26.37 13.23 18.89
CA PRO A 250 -27.36 13.97 19.67
C PRO A 250 -26.80 15.20 20.41
N VAL A 251 -25.48 15.41 20.41
CA VAL A 251 -24.80 16.58 20.97
C VAL A 251 -24.47 17.59 19.87
N CYS A 252 -23.81 17.13 18.81
CA CYS A 252 -23.17 17.96 17.79
C CYS A 252 -24.02 18.16 16.51
N ASP A 253 -24.96 17.28 16.21
CA ASP A 253 -25.68 17.27 14.93
C ASP A 253 -27.18 17.56 15.03
N GLN A 254 -27.71 18.10 13.94
CA GLN A 254 -29.14 18.27 13.68
C GLN A 254 -29.49 17.53 12.39
N TYR A 255 -30.66 16.88 12.36
CA TYR A 255 -31.16 16.17 11.19
C TYR A 255 -32.43 16.81 10.63
N TYR A 256 -32.64 16.61 9.34
CA TYR A 256 -33.89 16.94 8.63
C TYR A 256 -34.38 15.69 7.90
N LEU A 257 -35.67 15.37 8.06
CA LEU A 257 -36.37 14.37 7.24
C LEU A 257 -36.91 15.08 5.99
N GLY A 258 -36.51 14.61 4.81
CA GLY A 258 -36.78 15.25 3.52
C GLY A 258 -35.62 16.10 3.00
N ARG A 259 -35.90 17.01 2.05
CA ARG A 259 -34.91 17.94 1.50
C ARG A 259 -34.89 19.24 2.31
N SER A 260 -33.72 19.70 2.74
CA SER A 260 -33.56 21.07 3.30
C SER A 260 -33.15 22.06 2.20
N GLY A 261 -33.79 23.24 2.18
CA GLY A 261 -33.38 24.36 1.33
C GLY A 261 -32.18 25.12 1.92
N PRO A 262 -31.61 26.10 1.20
CA PRO A 262 -30.59 26.99 1.76
C PRO A 262 -31.16 27.77 2.97
N PRO A 263 -30.33 28.14 3.98
CA PRO A 263 -30.81 28.83 5.17
C PRO A 263 -31.50 30.17 4.83
N ALA A 264 -32.64 30.42 5.46
CA ALA A 264 -33.47 31.58 5.17
C ALA A 264 -32.70 32.90 5.39
N GLY A 265 -32.66 33.75 4.35
CA GLY A 265 -31.96 35.04 4.34
C GLY A 265 -30.68 35.06 3.48
N LEU A 266 -30.15 33.92 3.05
CA LEU A 266 -28.97 33.84 2.19
C LEU A 266 -29.35 33.86 0.71
N ALA A 267 -29.47 35.07 0.13
CA ALA A 267 -29.86 35.26 -1.27
C ALA A 267 -28.82 34.80 -2.32
N LYS A 268 -27.64 34.31 -1.88
CA LYS A 268 -26.51 33.89 -2.72
C LYS A 268 -25.86 32.62 -2.16
N ALA A 269 -26.57 31.51 -2.27
CA ALA A 269 -26.08 30.18 -1.89
C ALA A 269 -26.08 29.27 -3.13
N THR A 270 -24.97 28.57 -3.37
CA THR A 270 -24.88 27.49 -4.37
C THR A 270 -24.97 26.16 -3.66
N LEU A 271 -25.93 25.33 -4.04
CA LEU A 271 -26.05 23.97 -3.54
C LEU A 271 -25.42 22.96 -4.51
N ILE A 272 -24.58 22.08 -3.96
CA ILE A 272 -23.93 20.98 -4.67
C ILE A 272 -24.12 19.71 -3.84
N GLU A 273 -24.68 18.67 -4.45
CA GLU A 273 -24.68 17.31 -3.89
C GLU A 273 -23.74 16.42 -4.69
N VAL A 274 -23.00 15.57 -4.00
CA VAL A 274 -22.07 14.59 -4.57
C VAL A 274 -22.52 13.20 -4.15
N HIS A 275 -22.89 12.38 -5.12
CA HIS A 275 -23.44 11.03 -4.95
C HIS A 275 -22.44 10.01 -5.51
N LEU A 276 -22.35 8.82 -4.92
CA LEU A 276 -21.62 7.71 -5.53
C LEU A 276 -22.36 7.21 -6.79
N LYS A 277 -21.60 6.86 -7.83
CA LYS A 277 -22.15 6.29 -9.07
C LYS A 277 -22.75 4.90 -8.83
N SER A 278 -23.70 4.53 -9.69
CA SER A 278 -24.28 3.18 -9.67
C SER A 278 -23.22 2.10 -9.86
N GLY A 279 -23.14 1.18 -8.90
CA GLY A 279 -22.18 0.06 -8.93
C GLY A 279 -20.86 0.31 -8.18
N VAL A 280 -20.65 1.52 -7.65
CA VAL A 280 -19.56 1.84 -6.72
C VAL A 280 -19.92 1.37 -5.30
N SER A 281 -18.93 0.89 -4.55
CA SER A 281 -19.12 0.40 -3.17
C SER A 281 -19.40 1.55 -2.20
N ASP A 282 -20.40 1.38 -1.32
CA ASP A 282 -20.71 2.33 -0.24
C ASP A 282 -20.67 1.62 1.13
N PRO A 283 -19.47 1.51 1.75
CA PRO A 283 -19.32 0.85 3.06
C PRO A 283 -20.12 1.53 4.19
N VAL A 284 -20.45 2.81 4.04
CA VAL A 284 -21.29 3.54 5.01
C VAL A 284 -22.74 3.12 4.85
N ALA A 285 -23.25 3.00 3.63
CA ALA A 285 -24.57 2.43 3.38
C ALA A 285 -24.69 0.99 3.87
N GLU A 286 -23.69 0.12 3.64
CA GLU A 286 -23.67 -1.26 4.17
C GLU A 286 -23.74 -1.31 5.70
N SER A 287 -22.97 -0.43 6.36
CA SER A 287 -22.98 -0.28 7.83
C SER A 287 -24.34 0.22 8.33
N VAL A 288 -24.95 1.20 7.65
CA VAL A 288 -26.28 1.72 7.98
C VAL A 288 -27.37 0.69 7.71
N MET A 289 -27.31 -0.09 6.63
CA MET A 289 -28.25 -1.18 6.38
C MET A 289 -28.25 -2.21 7.51
N THR A 290 -27.05 -2.60 7.95
CA THR A 290 -26.87 -3.54 9.07
C THR A 290 -27.46 -2.97 10.36
N ALA A 291 -27.12 -1.73 10.72
CA ALA A 291 -27.63 -1.10 11.93
C ALA A 291 -29.16 -0.87 11.92
N ILE A 292 -29.76 -0.54 10.77
CA ILE A 292 -31.23 -0.44 10.65
C ILE A 292 -31.89 -1.82 10.81
N ALA A 293 -31.28 -2.88 10.28
CA ALA A 293 -31.72 -4.26 10.49
C ALA A 293 -31.69 -4.67 11.97
N ASP A 294 -30.62 -4.31 12.69
CA ASP A 294 -30.51 -4.52 14.14
C ASP A 294 -31.51 -3.68 14.95
N MET A 295 -31.91 -2.51 14.44
CA MET A 295 -33.00 -1.71 15.01
C MET A 295 -34.40 -2.30 14.78
N GLY A 296 -34.53 -3.34 13.94
CA GLY A 296 -35.74 -4.16 13.77
C GLY A 296 -36.43 -4.09 12.40
N VAL A 297 -35.88 -3.38 11.42
CA VAL A 297 -36.43 -3.27 10.05
C VAL A 297 -35.33 -3.58 9.05
N ARG A 298 -35.54 -4.49 8.11
CA ARG A 298 -34.57 -4.70 7.01
C ARG A 298 -34.83 -3.66 5.91
N PRO A 299 -33.90 -2.73 5.62
CA PRO A 299 -34.03 -1.87 4.45
C PRO A 299 -33.76 -2.67 3.16
N ASP A 300 -34.40 -2.26 2.07
CA ASP A 300 -34.17 -2.79 0.73
C ASP A 300 -32.89 -2.22 0.12
N SER A 301 -32.63 -0.92 0.34
CA SER A 301 -31.37 -0.28 -0.02
C SER A 301 -31.07 0.95 0.85
N VAL A 302 -29.79 1.31 0.94
CA VAL A 302 -29.33 2.60 1.45
C VAL A 302 -28.31 3.17 0.47
N ARG A 303 -28.30 4.49 0.29
CA ARG A 303 -27.29 5.24 -0.46
C ARG A 303 -26.86 6.46 0.34
N THR A 304 -25.57 6.77 0.35
CA THR A 304 -25.04 8.00 0.96
C THR A 304 -24.65 9.04 -0.08
N ALA A 305 -24.70 10.31 0.33
CA ALA A 305 -24.22 11.43 -0.46
C ALA A 305 -23.70 12.58 0.42
N ARG A 306 -22.90 13.47 -0.15
CA ARG A 306 -22.29 14.62 0.51
C ARG A 306 -22.92 15.91 -0.04
N LYS A 307 -23.50 16.74 0.82
CA LYS A 307 -24.17 17.99 0.45
C LYS A 307 -23.34 19.19 0.90
N TYR A 308 -23.14 20.15 0.01
CA TYR A 308 -22.36 21.36 0.26
C TYR A 308 -23.17 22.61 -0.11
N ILE A 309 -23.24 23.56 0.82
CA ILE A 309 -23.85 24.88 0.64
C ILE A 309 -22.70 25.89 0.62
N LEU A 310 -22.38 26.40 -0.57
CA LEU A 310 -21.33 27.41 -0.75
C LEU A 310 -21.96 28.81 -0.67
N LEU A 311 -21.38 29.69 0.14
CA LEU A 311 -21.86 31.07 0.32
C LEU A 311 -20.91 32.07 -0.34
N GLY A 312 -21.44 32.97 -1.19
CA GLY A 312 -20.67 34.03 -1.85
C GLY A 312 -21.11 34.32 -3.30
N GLU A 313 -20.38 35.21 -3.99
CA GLU A 313 -20.61 35.54 -5.41
C GLU A 313 -19.81 34.62 -6.34
N ILE A 314 -20.26 33.37 -6.46
CA ILE A 314 -19.57 32.32 -7.20
C ILE A 314 -19.97 32.33 -8.68
N LYS A 315 -19.00 32.44 -9.59
CA LYS A 315 -19.26 32.38 -11.05
C LYS A 315 -19.52 30.95 -11.51
N PRO A 316 -20.31 30.69 -12.56
CA PRO A 316 -20.56 29.33 -13.07
C PRO A 316 -19.30 28.52 -13.37
N SER A 317 -18.24 29.14 -13.91
CA SER A 317 -16.96 28.47 -14.13
C SER A 317 -16.22 28.10 -12.84
N GLN A 318 -16.40 28.88 -11.77
CA GLN A 318 -15.87 28.55 -10.44
C GLN A 318 -16.69 27.42 -9.80
N ILE A 319 -18.00 27.34 -10.02
CA ILE A 319 -18.84 26.23 -9.55
C ILE A 319 -18.37 24.90 -10.15
N ASP A 320 -18.18 24.82 -11.47
CA ASP A 320 -17.67 23.61 -12.15
C ASP A 320 -16.24 23.26 -11.69
N THR A 321 -15.36 24.26 -11.53
CA THR A 321 -14.01 24.06 -10.98
C THR A 321 -14.05 23.50 -9.56
N ILE A 322 -14.88 24.06 -8.67
CA ILE A 322 -15.01 23.60 -7.27
C ILE A 322 -15.57 22.18 -7.24
N ALA A 323 -16.62 21.90 -8.02
CA ALA A 323 -17.22 20.57 -8.12
C ALA A 323 -16.18 19.50 -8.49
N ARG A 324 -15.48 19.65 -9.62
CA ARG A 324 -14.57 18.64 -10.16
C ARG A 324 -13.21 18.59 -9.45
N LYS A 325 -12.67 19.75 -9.04
CA LYS A 325 -11.31 19.84 -8.48
C LYS A 325 -11.26 19.80 -6.95
N VAL A 326 -12.36 20.04 -6.24
CA VAL A 326 -12.41 19.95 -4.76
C VAL A 326 -13.43 18.92 -4.26
N LEU A 327 -14.69 19.00 -4.69
CA LEU A 327 -15.78 18.29 -4.00
C LEU A 327 -15.89 16.82 -4.40
N ALA A 328 -15.76 16.53 -5.69
CA ALA A 328 -16.03 15.21 -6.27
C ALA A 328 -14.78 14.56 -6.87
N ASN A 329 -14.83 13.24 -7.01
CA ASN A 329 -14.04 12.50 -7.97
C ASN A 329 -14.92 12.07 -9.15
N ASP A 330 -14.79 12.74 -10.30
CA ASP A 330 -15.55 12.47 -11.53
C ASP A 330 -15.42 11.01 -12.03
N VAL A 331 -14.49 10.21 -11.50
CA VAL A 331 -14.38 8.77 -11.75
C VAL A 331 -15.50 7.99 -11.04
N ILE A 332 -15.66 8.15 -9.73
CA ILE A 332 -16.55 7.35 -8.86
C ILE A 332 -17.84 8.07 -8.44
N GLU A 333 -17.93 9.39 -8.66
CA GLU A 333 -19.03 10.23 -8.15
C GLU A 333 -19.72 11.04 -9.25
N ASP A 334 -21.02 11.27 -9.06
CA ASP A 334 -21.84 12.18 -9.85
C ASP A 334 -22.11 13.47 -9.05
N VAL A 335 -22.01 14.62 -9.73
CA VAL A 335 -22.32 15.93 -9.14
C VAL A 335 -23.69 16.41 -9.57
N ILE A 336 -24.55 16.70 -8.60
CA ILE A 336 -25.86 17.30 -8.77
C ILE A 336 -25.81 18.76 -8.32
N LEU A 337 -26.16 19.69 -9.22
CA LEU A 337 -26.29 21.11 -8.91
C LEU A 337 -27.74 21.47 -8.60
N GLY A 338 -27.97 22.14 -7.47
CA GLY A 338 -29.31 22.49 -6.99
C GLY A 338 -30.02 21.38 -6.22
N ASP A 339 -31.26 21.64 -5.80
CA ASP A 339 -32.01 20.82 -4.83
C ASP A 339 -33.15 19.98 -5.43
N GLN A 340 -33.32 19.97 -6.77
CA GLN A 340 -34.48 19.37 -7.44
C GLN A 340 -34.22 18.03 -8.15
N ALA A 341 -32.97 17.67 -8.47
CA ALA A 341 -32.71 16.40 -9.16
C ALA A 341 -32.77 15.20 -8.19
N GLU A 342 -33.06 14.03 -8.74
CA GLU A 342 -32.92 12.73 -8.05
C GLU A 342 -31.78 11.95 -8.68
N PRO A 343 -30.96 11.24 -7.88
CA PRO A 343 -29.95 10.34 -8.43
C PRO A 343 -30.64 9.16 -9.14
N PRO A 344 -30.09 8.67 -10.25
CA PRO A 344 -30.65 7.52 -10.96
C PRO A 344 -30.80 6.30 -10.04
N SER A 345 -31.81 5.47 -10.30
CA SER A 345 -32.02 4.22 -9.56
C SER A 345 -30.97 3.17 -9.97
N PRO A 346 -30.35 2.45 -9.02
CA PRO A 346 -29.26 1.52 -9.30
C PRO A 346 -29.71 0.14 -9.80
N HIS A 347 -31.00 -0.07 -10.11
CA HIS A 347 -31.51 -1.38 -10.55
C HIS A 347 -31.03 -1.77 -11.96
N LEU A 348 -29.86 -2.41 -12.02
CA LEU A 348 -29.39 -3.11 -13.20
C LEU A 348 -30.26 -4.34 -13.49
N LYS A 349 -30.51 -4.60 -14.77
CA LYS A 349 -31.19 -5.83 -15.20
C LYS A 349 -30.29 -7.05 -14.96
N PRO A 350 -30.86 -8.24 -14.68
CA PRO A 350 -30.10 -9.49 -14.69
C PRO A 350 -29.32 -9.69 -16.00
N TYR A 351 -28.16 -10.33 -15.92
CA TYR A 351 -27.34 -10.64 -17.08
C TYR A 351 -27.99 -11.77 -17.91
N GLU A 352 -28.14 -11.54 -19.21
CA GLU A 352 -28.56 -12.56 -20.17
C GLU A 352 -27.31 -13.27 -20.72
N LEU A 353 -27.22 -14.59 -20.56
CA LEU A 353 -26.03 -15.36 -20.93
C LEU A 353 -25.74 -15.26 -22.44
N ASN A 354 -24.61 -14.66 -22.77
CA ASN A 354 -24.10 -14.53 -24.13
C ASN A 354 -22.65 -15.01 -24.17
N ILE A 355 -22.43 -16.28 -24.50
CA ILE A 355 -21.09 -16.86 -24.57
C ILE A 355 -20.41 -16.38 -25.86
N SER A 356 -19.34 -15.60 -25.73
CA SER A 356 -18.58 -15.08 -26.87
C SER A 356 -17.38 -15.98 -27.20
N SER A 357 -17.17 -16.27 -28.49
CA SER A 357 -15.93 -16.88 -28.98
C SER A 357 -15.27 -15.91 -29.96
N TRP A 358 -13.97 -15.65 -29.78
CA TRP A 358 -13.26 -14.65 -30.57
C TRP A 358 -12.42 -15.34 -31.66
N PRO A 359 -12.65 -15.04 -32.94
CA PRO A 359 -12.01 -15.74 -34.04
C PRO A 359 -10.56 -15.30 -34.18
N ILE A 360 -9.63 -16.02 -33.55
CA ILE A 360 -8.19 -15.71 -33.63
C ILE A 360 -7.45 -16.60 -34.59
N ARG A 361 -7.93 -17.82 -34.87
CA ARG A 361 -7.14 -18.85 -35.58
C ARG A 361 -6.73 -18.48 -37.01
N ASP A 362 -7.55 -17.67 -37.67
CA ASP A 362 -7.36 -17.27 -39.07
C ASP A 362 -6.93 -15.78 -39.24
N LEU A 363 -6.70 -15.06 -38.13
CA LEU A 363 -6.18 -13.69 -38.18
C LEU A 363 -4.70 -13.64 -38.54
N ASP A 364 -4.30 -12.58 -39.24
CA ASP A 364 -2.90 -12.19 -39.39
C ASP A 364 -2.42 -11.37 -38.18
N ASP A 365 -1.16 -10.96 -38.19
CA ASP A 365 -0.56 -10.16 -37.11
C ASP A 365 -1.33 -8.87 -36.83
N ALA A 366 -1.79 -8.20 -37.89
CA ALA A 366 -2.52 -6.94 -37.79
C ALA A 366 -3.91 -7.17 -37.16
N GLY A 367 -4.60 -8.24 -37.55
CA GLY A 367 -5.86 -8.67 -36.94
C GLY A 367 -5.69 -9.05 -35.46
N LEU A 368 -4.65 -9.80 -35.11
CA LEU A 368 -4.34 -10.17 -33.72
C LEU A 368 -4.06 -8.93 -32.85
N GLN A 369 -3.25 -7.99 -33.35
CA GLN A 369 -2.98 -6.73 -32.65
C GLN A 369 -4.22 -5.84 -32.53
N ALA A 370 -5.04 -5.76 -33.58
CA ALA A 370 -6.29 -5.01 -33.58
C ALA A 370 -7.27 -5.57 -32.54
N LEU A 371 -7.45 -6.89 -32.49
CA LEU A 371 -8.32 -7.56 -31.50
C LEU A 371 -7.81 -7.35 -30.07
N SER A 372 -6.51 -7.53 -29.83
CA SER A 372 -5.90 -7.32 -28.50
C SER A 372 -6.14 -5.88 -27.99
N LYS A 373 -6.10 -4.89 -28.89
CA LYS A 373 -6.41 -3.49 -28.59
C LYS A 373 -7.91 -3.20 -28.48
N GLU A 374 -8.77 -3.84 -29.27
CA GLU A 374 -10.23 -3.67 -29.21
C GLU A 374 -10.83 -4.24 -27.92
N LYS A 375 -10.15 -5.22 -27.32
CA LYS A 375 -10.59 -5.97 -26.13
C LYS A 375 -9.77 -5.66 -24.88
N ASP A 376 -8.93 -4.63 -24.91
CA ASP A 376 -8.10 -4.19 -23.78
C ASP A 376 -7.33 -5.33 -23.09
N LEU A 377 -6.81 -6.27 -23.88
CA LEU A 377 -6.04 -7.43 -23.40
C LEU A 377 -4.57 -7.10 -23.11
N PHE A 378 -4.04 -6.03 -23.72
CA PHE A 378 -2.63 -5.61 -23.66
C PHE A 378 -1.60 -6.68 -24.08
N LEU A 379 -2.05 -7.77 -24.71
CA LEU A 379 -1.22 -8.85 -25.24
C LEU A 379 -0.53 -8.41 -26.54
N ASN A 380 0.78 -8.59 -26.62
CA ASN A 380 1.56 -8.27 -27.80
C ASN A 380 1.43 -9.35 -28.89
N VAL A 381 1.90 -9.06 -30.11
CA VAL A 381 1.75 -9.97 -31.26
C VAL A 381 2.39 -11.35 -31.06
N VAL A 382 3.46 -11.45 -30.26
CA VAL A 382 4.13 -12.73 -29.96
C VAL A 382 3.30 -13.58 -28.99
N GLU A 383 2.71 -12.94 -27.97
CA GLU A 383 1.76 -13.58 -27.06
C GLU A 383 0.51 -14.04 -27.82
N MET A 384 -0.11 -13.15 -28.60
CA MET A 384 -1.28 -13.45 -29.41
C MET A 384 -1.04 -14.57 -30.43
N ARG A 385 0.14 -14.62 -31.08
CA ARG A 385 0.55 -15.76 -31.93
C ARG A 385 0.71 -17.06 -31.15
N THR A 386 1.31 -17.01 -29.96
CA THR A 386 1.52 -18.19 -29.11
C THR A 386 0.18 -18.80 -28.68
N ILE A 387 -0.79 -17.94 -28.36
CA ILE A 387 -2.18 -18.29 -28.04
C ILE A 387 -2.91 -18.80 -29.29
N GLN A 388 -2.80 -18.10 -30.43
CA GLN A 388 -3.35 -18.52 -31.73
C GLN A 388 -2.89 -19.93 -32.10
N ASP A 389 -1.60 -20.24 -31.95
CA ASP A 389 -1.07 -21.56 -32.28
C ASP A 389 -1.53 -22.64 -31.28
N TYR A 390 -1.76 -22.31 -30.01
CA TYR A 390 -2.42 -23.22 -29.06
C TYR A 390 -3.85 -23.55 -29.49
N TYR A 391 -4.67 -22.54 -29.81
CA TYR A 391 -6.05 -22.75 -30.26
C TYR A 391 -6.14 -23.43 -31.64
N ARG A 392 -5.20 -23.17 -32.55
CA ARG A 392 -5.03 -23.94 -33.81
C ARG A 392 -4.79 -25.43 -33.54
N ARG A 393 -3.94 -25.77 -32.56
CA ARG A 393 -3.70 -27.18 -32.16
C ARG A 393 -4.93 -27.84 -31.52
N LEU A 394 -5.72 -27.09 -30.75
CA LEU A 394 -6.99 -27.56 -30.20
C LEU A 394 -8.12 -27.68 -31.24
N GLY A 395 -8.01 -26.98 -32.38
CA GLY A 395 -9.00 -27.00 -33.45
C GLY A 395 -10.27 -26.17 -33.18
N ARG A 396 -10.27 -25.31 -32.16
CA ARG A 396 -11.40 -24.44 -31.76
C ARG A 396 -10.94 -23.01 -31.52
N GLU A 397 -11.86 -22.05 -31.61
CA GLU A 397 -11.61 -20.70 -31.10
C GLU A 397 -11.60 -20.69 -29.55
N PRO A 398 -10.93 -19.71 -28.93
CA PRO A 398 -11.12 -19.40 -27.52
C PRO A 398 -12.51 -18.81 -27.25
N THR A 399 -12.97 -18.95 -26.01
CA THR A 399 -13.97 -18.03 -25.46
C THR A 399 -13.32 -16.75 -24.93
N ASP A 400 -14.10 -15.69 -24.79
CA ASP A 400 -13.67 -14.43 -24.19
C ASP A 400 -13.00 -14.62 -22.82
N VAL A 401 -13.64 -15.35 -21.90
CA VAL A 401 -13.11 -15.58 -20.54
C VAL A 401 -11.77 -16.35 -20.55
N GLU A 402 -11.49 -17.16 -21.57
CA GLU A 402 -10.21 -17.85 -21.71
C GLU A 402 -9.10 -16.89 -22.14
N LEU A 403 -9.38 -15.97 -23.07
CA LEU A 403 -8.42 -14.94 -23.48
C LEU A 403 -8.20 -13.92 -22.38
N GLU A 404 -9.23 -13.54 -21.64
CA GLU A 404 -9.14 -12.67 -20.47
C GLU A 404 -8.30 -13.32 -19.36
N THR A 405 -8.54 -14.61 -19.06
CA THR A 405 -7.71 -15.37 -18.10
C THR A 405 -6.24 -15.36 -18.51
N LEU A 406 -5.94 -15.59 -19.79
CA LEU A 406 -4.57 -15.52 -20.33
C LEU A 406 -4.00 -14.10 -20.27
N ALA A 407 -4.78 -13.06 -20.56
CA ALA A 407 -4.35 -11.66 -20.53
C ALA A 407 -3.99 -11.19 -19.12
N GLN A 408 -4.82 -11.49 -18.12
CA GLN A 408 -4.53 -11.18 -16.71
C GLN A 408 -3.30 -11.97 -16.24
N THR A 409 -3.29 -13.30 -16.45
CA THR A 409 -2.20 -14.18 -15.99
C THR A 409 -0.86 -13.87 -16.66
N TRP A 410 -0.84 -13.48 -17.94
CA TRP A 410 0.39 -13.15 -18.68
C TRP A 410 0.73 -11.65 -18.68
N SER A 411 0.05 -10.84 -17.86
CA SER A 411 0.34 -9.41 -17.70
C SER A 411 1.78 -9.17 -17.19
N GLU A 412 2.29 -7.94 -17.35
CA GLU A 412 3.59 -7.59 -16.76
C GLU A 412 3.52 -7.70 -15.23
N HIS A 413 2.39 -7.25 -14.65
CA HIS A 413 2.11 -7.23 -13.22
C HIS A 413 2.14 -8.63 -12.55
N CYS A 414 1.68 -9.69 -13.23
CA CYS A 414 1.63 -11.04 -12.65
C CYS A 414 2.87 -11.89 -12.98
N VAL A 415 3.48 -11.74 -14.17
CA VAL A 415 4.63 -12.58 -14.58
C VAL A 415 5.98 -11.92 -14.30
N HIS A 416 6.06 -10.60 -14.15
CA HIS A 416 7.30 -9.83 -14.04
C HIS A 416 8.22 -10.07 -15.26
N LYS A 417 7.65 -9.99 -16.47
CA LYS A 417 8.29 -10.49 -17.71
C LYS A 417 9.63 -9.81 -17.98
N THR A 418 9.76 -8.52 -17.71
CA THR A 418 10.99 -7.74 -17.88
C THR A 418 12.11 -8.25 -16.99
N LEU A 419 11.84 -8.40 -15.69
CA LEU A 419 12.80 -8.93 -14.71
C LEU A 419 13.14 -10.41 -14.92
N ARG A 420 12.22 -11.20 -15.51
CA ARG A 420 12.43 -12.63 -15.82
C ARG A 420 12.97 -12.90 -17.24
N SER A 421 13.14 -11.86 -18.08
CA SER A 421 13.67 -12.00 -19.45
C SER A 421 15.19 -12.14 -19.49
N ALA A 422 15.70 -12.64 -20.62
CA ALA A 422 17.11 -12.51 -20.95
C ALA A 422 17.41 -11.05 -21.35
N VAL A 423 18.56 -10.52 -20.93
CA VAL A 423 19.00 -9.16 -21.20
C VAL A 423 20.44 -9.16 -21.72
N ASP A 424 20.62 -8.69 -22.94
CA ASP A 424 21.92 -8.29 -23.48
C ASP A 424 22.10 -6.78 -23.21
N MET A 425 23.09 -6.40 -22.41
CA MET A 425 23.39 -5.00 -22.08
C MET A 425 24.77 -4.59 -22.59
N THR A 426 24.89 -3.38 -23.15
CA THR A 426 26.19 -2.69 -23.28
C THR A 426 26.31 -1.64 -22.19
N ALA A 427 27.23 -1.83 -21.24
CA ALA A 427 27.51 -0.89 -20.16
C ALA A 427 28.91 -0.28 -20.31
N ASP A 428 28.99 1.04 -20.53
CA ASP A 428 30.24 1.78 -20.79
C ASP A 428 31.14 1.08 -21.84
N GLY A 429 30.52 0.60 -22.93
CA GLY A 429 31.19 -0.11 -24.03
C GLY A 429 31.57 -1.58 -23.74
N ARG A 430 31.17 -2.14 -22.60
CA ARG A 430 31.42 -3.55 -22.23
C ARG A 430 30.11 -4.37 -22.32
N PRO A 431 30.13 -5.56 -22.93
CA PRO A 431 28.98 -6.44 -22.94
C PRO A 431 28.75 -7.06 -21.55
N VAL A 432 27.50 -7.09 -21.13
CA VAL A 432 26.98 -7.79 -19.95
C VAL A 432 25.76 -8.59 -20.42
N HIS A 433 25.61 -9.83 -19.94
CA HIS A 433 24.54 -10.72 -20.35
C HIS A 433 23.92 -11.41 -19.14
N PHE A 434 22.60 -11.53 -19.16
CA PHE A 434 21.79 -12.34 -18.25
C PHE A 434 20.80 -13.17 -19.09
N GLU A 435 20.61 -14.44 -18.77
CA GLU A 435 19.50 -15.26 -19.29
C GLU A 435 18.22 -15.05 -18.46
N ASN A 436 18.34 -14.63 -17.20
CA ASN A 436 17.21 -14.18 -16.38
C ASN A 436 17.71 -13.18 -15.32
N LEU A 437 17.44 -11.89 -15.53
CA LEU A 437 17.99 -10.80 -14.70
C LEU A 437 17.71 -11.00 -13.21
N LEU A 438 16.46 -11.27 -12.82
CA LEU A 438 16.07 -11.46 -11.42
C LEU A 438 16.73 -12.70 -10.78
N LYS A 439 16.70 -13.84 -11.47
CA LYS A 439 17.30 -15.10 -10.97
C LYS A 439 18.81 -15.02 -10.83
N GLU A 440 19.48 -14.21 -11.64
CA GLU A 440 20.94 -14.08 -11.61
C GLU A 440 21.44 -12.92 -10.74
N THR A 441 20.54 -12.09 -10.20
CA THR A 441 20.84 -10.99 -9.28
C THR A 441 20.20 -11.21 -7.90
N VAL A 442 19.04 -10.63 -7.62
CA VAL A 442 18.33 -10.66 -6.32
C VAL A 442 18.17 -12.10 -5.80
N PHE A 443 17.63 -12.99 -6.62
CA PHE A 443 17.39 -14.39 -6.25
C PHE A 443 18.70 -15.14 -5.96
N ARG A 444 19.73 -14.86 -6.77
CA ARG A 444 21.06 -15.49 -6.66
C ARG A 444 21.73 -15.11 -5.36
N ALA A 445 21.63 -13.85 -4.92
CA ALA A 445 22.19 -13.41 -3.66
C ALA A 445 21.59 -14.22 -2.50
N THR A 446 20.26 -14.29 -2.41
CA THR A 446 19.57 -15.08 -1.38
C THR A 446 19.91 -16.57 -1.44
N GLN A 447 19.96 -17.17 -2.63
CA GLN A 447 20.36 -18.58 -2.79
C GLN A 447 21.83 -18.85 -2.42
N GLN A 448 22.74 -17.90 -2.62
CA GLN A 448 24.15 -18.06 -2.23
C GLN A 448 24.38 -17.79 -0.75
N LEU A 449 23.64 -16.84 -0.16
CA LEU A 449 23.66 -16.56 1.28
C LEU A 449 23.08 -17.72 2.10
N ASN A 450 22.08 -18.43 1.54
CA ASN A 450 21.50 -19.68 2.05
C ASN A 450 21.33 -19.70 3.58
N LYS A 451 20.66 -18.66 4.10
CA LYS A 451 20.40 -18.51 5.53
C LYS A 451 19.37 -19.54 5.98
N ASP A 452 19.69 -20.29 7.02
CA ASP A 452 18.82 -21.30 7.63
C ASP A 452 17.54 -20.69 8.23
N TRP A 453 17.60 -19.44 8.67
CA TRP A 453 16.46 -18.67 9.17
C TRP A 453 15.56 -18.09 8.06
N CYS A 454 15.89 -18.22 6.77
CA CYS A 454 14.96 -17.92 5.66
C CYS A 454 14.08 -19.15 5.40
N LEU A 455 12.84 -19.12 5.88
CA LEU A 455 11.98 -20.32 5.96
C LEU A 455 11.15 -20.55 4.69
N SER A 456 10.66 -19.48 4.06
CA SER A 456 10.02 -19.51 2.74
C SER A 456 10.29 -18.19 2.04
N VAL A 457 10.99 -18.22 0.90
CA VAL A 457 11.38 -17.00 0.16
C VAL A 457 11.04 -17.17 -1.31
N PHE A 458 10.36 -16.17 -1.88
CA PHE A 458 9.88 -16.16 -3.27
C PHE A 458 9.04 -17.40 -3.68
N ALA A 459 8.35 -18.03 -2.75
CA ALA A 459 7.51 -19.22 -2.96
C ALA A 459 6.03 -18.99 -2.57
N ASP A 460 5.72 -17.81 -2.05
CA ASP A 460 4.43 -17.45 -1.46
C ASP A 460 4.22 -15.92 -1.52
N ASN A 461 3.04 -15.43 -1.14
CA ASN A 461 2.64 -14.01 -1.12
C ASN A 461 3.69 -13.09 -0.44
N ALA A 462 4.20 -13.49 0.73
CA ALA A 462 5.22 -12.77 1.47
C ALA A 462 6.48 -13.62 1.73
N GLY A 463 7.61 -12.95 1.96
CA GLY A 463 8.84 -13.62 2.39
C GLY A 463 8.80 -13.93 3.89
N VAL A 464 9.09 -15.16 4.28
CA VAL A 464 8.98 -15.68 5.66
C VAL A 464 10.36 -15.96 6.25
N VAL A 465 10.61 -15.44 7.45
CA VAL A 465 11.84 -15.63 8.22
C VAL A 465 11.54 -16.08 9.66
N GLU A 466 12.51 -16.71 10.29
CA GLU A 466 12.43 -17.11 11.69
C GLU A 466 12.39 -15.90 12.64
N PHE A 467 11.47 -15.93 13.62
CA PHE A 467 11.47 -15.01 14.77
C PHE A 467 11.98 -15.70 16.05
N ASP A 468 11.49 -16.90 16.32
CA ASP A 468 11.99 -17.79 17.37
C ASP A 468 11.83 -19.28 17.01
N GLU A 469 12.00 -20.18 17.97
CA GLU A 469 11.93 -21.63 17.75
C GLU A 469 10.54 -22.13 17.32
N GLU A 470 9.48 -21.37 17.62
CA GLU A 470 8.08 -21.73 17.37
C GLU A 470 7.42 -20.80 16.33
N SER A 471 7.86 -19.54 16.27
CA SER A 471 7.23 -18.46 15.51
C SER A 471 8.10 -17.94 14.35
N ALA A 472 7.45 -17.56 13.27
CA ALA A 472 8.01 -16.91 12.10
C ALA A 472 7.34 -15.55 11.87
N VAL A 473 8.03 -14.64 11.18
CA VAL A 473 7.44 -13.39 10.68
C VAL A 473 7.57 -13.33 9.16
N CYS A 474 6.59 -12.73 8.51
CA CYS A 474 6.61 -12.47 7.08
C CYS A 474 6.49 -10.97 6.80
N PHE A 475 7.14 -10.50 5.74
CA PHE A 475 7.08 -9.10 5.31
C PHE A 475 6.88 -9.04 3.80
N LYS A 476 5.98 -8.15 3.38
CA LYS A 476 5.67 -7.82 1.99
C LYS A 476 5.50 -6.31 1.86
N VAL A 477 5.94 -5.79 0.72
CA VAL A 477 5.68 -4.43 0.25
C VAL A 477 5.15 -4.53 -1.18
N GLU A 478 4.20 -3.67 -1.50
CA GLU A 478 3.47 -3.59 -2.76
C GLU A 478 3.34 -2.14 -3.22
N THR A 479 2.98 -1.91 -4.49
CA THR A 479 2.85 -0.58 -5.10
C THR A 479 1.47 -0.36 -5.69
N HIS A 480 0.88 0.82 -5.48
CA HIS A 480 -0.47 1.14 -5.98
C HIS A 480 -0.55 2.47 -6.77
N ASN A 481 0.49 2.74 -7.55
CA ASN A 481 0.80 4.04 -8.17
C ASN A 481 -0.30 4.59 -9.10
N HIS A 482 -0.64 3.87 -10.18
CA HIS A 482 -1.55 4.35 -11.22
C HIS A 482 -2.97 4.64 -10.69
N PRO A 483 -3.60 3.78 -9.86
CA PRO A 483 -4.91 4.10 -9.28
C PRO A 483 -4.83 5.26 -8.29
N SER A 484 -3.75 5.40 -7.51
CA SER A 484 -3.54 6.56 -6.62
C SER A 484 -3.28 7.88 -7.36
N ALA A 485 -2.95 7.86 -8.65
CA ALA A 485 -2.90 9.05 -9.50
C ALA A 485 -4.30 9.56 -9.88
N LEU A 486 -5.28 8.65 -10.01
CA LEU A 486 -6.66 8.90 -10.45
C LEU A 486 -7.63 9.09 -9.28
N ASP A 487 -7.61 8.17 -8.32
CA ASP A 487 -8.29 8.31 -7.03
C ASP A 487 -7.30 8.12 -5.87
N PRO A 488 -6.71 9.20 -5.37
CA PRO A 488 -5.68 9.11 -4.34
C PRO A 488 -6.13 8.46 -3.04
N TYR A 489 -7.42 8.58 -2.67
CA TYR A 489 -7.96 7.94 -1.47
C TYR A 489 -8.21 6.45 -1.69
N GLY A 490 -9.03 6.08 -2.68
CA GLY A 490 -9.36 4.68 -2.97
C GLY A 490 -8.13 3.86 -3.30
N GLY A 491 -7.27 4.34 -4.22
CA GLY A 491 -6.06 3.63 -4.62
C GLY A 491 -5.08 3.40 -3.46
N ALA A 492 -4.95 4.34 -2.52
CA ALA A 492 -4.09 4.13 -1.36
C ALA A 492 -4.73 3.21 -0.31
N ALA A 493 -6.05 3.29 -0.13
CA ALA A 493 -6.81 2.42 0.76
C ALA A 493 -6.79 0.96 0.28
N THR A 494 -6.93 0.70 -1.03
CA THR A 494 -6.82 -0.64 -1.61
C THR A 494 -5.37 -1.11 -1.72
N GLY A 495 -4.41 -0.20 -1.88
CA GLY A 495 -2.99 -0.51 -1.75
C GLY A 495 -2.62 -1.08 -0.38
N ILE A 496 -3.08 -0.46 0.71
CA ILE A 496 -2.80 -0.98 2.06
C ILE A 496 -3.65 -2.22 2.39
N GLY A 497 -4.91 -2.29 1.98
CA GLY A 497 -5.74 -3.51 2.15
C GLY A 497 -5.18 -4.72 1.38
N GLY A 498 -4.77 -4.50 0.13
CA GLY A 498 -4.12 -5.52 -0.70
C GLY A 498 -2.90 -6.14 -0.03
N VAL A 499 -1.96 -5.31 0.44
CA VAL A 499 -0.75 -5.83 1.09
C VAL A 499 -1.01 -6.40 2.50
N ILE A 500 -2.09 -6.03 3.19
CA ILE A 500 -2.50 -6.72 4.43
C ILE A 500 -2.95 -8.16 4.12
N ARG A 501 -3.63 -8.37 2.99
CA ARG A 501 -4.05 -9.71 2.55
C ARG A 501 -2.88 -10.62 2.16
N ASP A 502 -1.72 -10.09 1.77
CA ASP A 502 -0.54 -10.90 1.44
C ASP A 502 -0.03 -11.74 2.63
N PRO A 503 0.27 -11.18 3.82
CA PRO A 503 0.51 -11.97 5.03
C PRO A 503 -0.66 -12.87 5.44
N MET A 504 -1.91 -12.42 5.29
CA MET A 504 -3.08 -13.28 5.54
C MET A 504 -3.17 -14.47 4.58
N GLY A 505 -2.61 -14.35 3.37
CA GLY A 505 -2.48 -15.41 2.37
C GLY A 505 -1.22 -16.25 2.53
N THR A 506 -0.23 -15.83 3.31
CA THR A 506 1.07 -16.50 3.41
C THR A 506 1.00 -17.75 4.29
N GLY A 507 1.45 -18.90 3.77
CA GLY A 507 1.28 -20.22 4.37
C GLY A 507 -0.19 -20.55 4.61
N LEU A 508 -0.54 -20.92 5.85
CA LEU A 508 -1.93 -21.05 6.30
C LEU A 508 -2.47 -19.74 6.93
N GLY A 509 -1.85 -18.61 6.66
CA GLY A 509 -2.25 -17.28 7.10
C GLY A 509 -1.51 -16.77 8.33
N ALA A 510 -0.73 -15.70 8.15
CA ALA A 510 -0.09 -14.93 9.22
C ALA A 510 -1.04 -13.84 9.75
N ARG A 511 -0.92 -13.51 11.03
CA ARG A 511 -1.67 -12.42 11.67
C ARG A 511 -0.92 -11.09 11.46
N PRO A 512 -1.50 -10.08 10.79
CA PRO A 512 -0.88 -8.76 10.65
C PRO A 512 -0.58 -8.07 11.99
N ILE A 513 0.64 -7.53 12.12
CA ILE A 513 1.14 -6.86 13.33
C ILE A 513 1.65 -5.43 13.10
N ALA A 514 2.04 -5.06 11.87
CA ALA A 514 2.48 -3.72 11.55
C ALA A 514 2.34 -3.40 10.05
N ASN A 515 2.08 -2.13 9.74
CA ASN A 515 2.08 -1.55 8.40
C ASN A 515 3.31 -0.64 8.19
N THR A 516 3.70 -0.46 6.93
CA THR A 516 4.68 0.55 6.52
C THR A 516 4.20 1.35 5.31
N ASP A 517 4.52 2.63 5.22
CA ASP A 517 4.04 3.51 4.13
C ASP A 517 5.15 4.42 3.57
N ILE A 518 5.47 4.27 2.28
CA ILE A 518 6.47 5.12 1.62
C ILE A 518 5.84 5.80 0.41
N PHE A 519 6.03 7.11 0.27
CA PHE A 519 5.39 7.89 -0.79
C PHE A 519 6.38 8.77 -1.57
N CYS A 520 6.18 8.87 -2.88
CA CYS A 520 6.84 9.86 -3.74
C CYS A 520 5.81 10.78 -4.39
N PHE A 521 5.93 12.08 -4.19
CA PHE A 521 4.97 13.08 -4.70
C PHE A 521 5.65 14.21 -5.48
N GLY A 522 4.89 14.86 -6.37
CA GLY A 522 5.24 16.19 -6.85
C GLY A 522 5.19 17.24 -5.72
N THR A 523 5.97 18.31 -5.86
CA THR A 523 6.04 19.37 -4.83
C THR A 523 4.64 19.98 -4.56
N PRO A 524 4.17 20.08 -3.30
CA PRO A 524 2.77 20.36 -3.00
C PRO A 524 2.38 21.85 -3.09
N ASP A 525 3.29 22.77 -3.40
CA ASP A 525 3.10 24.23 -3.39
C ASP A 525 2.90 24.89 -4.77
N LYS A 526 2.72 24.07 -5.82
CA LYS A 526 2.51 24.51 -7.20
C LYS A 526 1.29 25.41 -7.41
N SER A 527 1.35 26.25 -8.45
CA SER A 527 0.14 26.87 -9.01
C SER A 527 -0.63 25.87 -9.89
N LEU A 528 -1.91 26.14 -10.13
CA LEU A 528 -2.72 25.32 -11.04
C LEU A 528 -2.18 25.33 -12.48
N ASP A 529 -1.56 26.42 -12.90
CA ASP A 529 -0.98 26.58 -14.24
C ASP A 529 0.31 25.75 -14.43
N GLU A 530 0.92 25.28 -13.33
CA GLU A 530 2.09 24.38 -13.34
C GLU A 530 1.70 22.89 -13.32
N VAL A 531 0.43 22.55 -13.13
CA VAL A 531 -0.06 21.16 -13.14
C VAL A 531 -0.51 20.79 -14.56
N PRO A 532 -0.01 19.68 -15.14
CA PRO A 532 -0.46 19.22 -16.45
C PRO A 532 -1.97 18.96 -16.50
N LYS A 533 -2.57 19.15 -17.68
CA LYS A 533 -3.96 18.78 -17.93
C LYS A 533 -4.14 17.26 -17.80
N GLY A 534 -5.21 16.83 -17.14
CA GLY A 534 -5.47 15.41 -16.84
C GLY A 534 -4.67 14.88 -15.64
N VAL A 535 -4.05 15.75 -14.85
CA VAL A 535 -3.31 15.40 -13.62
C VAL A 535 -3.96 16.08 -12.41
N LEU A 536 -4.09 15.35 -11.30
CA LEU A 536 -4.54 15.91 -10.03
C LEU A 536 -3.43 16.74 -9.38
N HIS A 537 -3.80 17.85 -8.74
CA HIS A 537 -2.85 18.71 -8.05
C HIS A 537 -2.07 17.90 -6.98
N PRO A 538 -0.72 17.95 -6.90
CA PRO A 538 0.05 17.07 -6.02
C PRO A 538 -0.36 17.11 -4.54
N ARG A 539 -0.82 18.26 -4.04
CA ARG A 539 -1.38 18.38 -2.68
C ARG A 539 -2.70 17.61 -2.48
N ARG A 540 -3.57 17.51 -3.51
CA ARG A 540 -4.79 16.68 -3.48
C ARG A 540 -4.41 15.20 -3.45
N ILE A 541 -3.42 14.80 -4.26
CA ILE A 541 -2.86 13.44 -4.23
C ILE A 541 -2.36 13.11 -2.82
N MET A 542 -1.43 13.90 -2.30
CA MET A 542 -0.83 13.71 -0.98
C MET A 542 -1.86 13.68 0.17
N LYS A 543 -2.84 14.62 0.19
CA LYS A 543 -3.94 14.62 1.19
C LYS A 543 -4.79 13.34 1.09
N GLY A 544 -5.10 12.87 -0.13
CA GLY A 544 -5.93 11.68 -0.35
C GLY A 544 -5.22 10.37 -0.02
N VAL A 545 -3.96 10.20 -0.45
CA VAL A 545 -3.15 8.99 -0.17
C VAL A 545 -2.99 8.78 1.35
N VAL A 546 -2.60 9.84 2.07
CA VAL A 546 -2.46 9.79 3.53
C VAL A 546 -3.79 9.45 4.20
N ALA A 547 -4.90 10.03 3.74
CA ALA A 547 -6.22 9.70 4.28
C ALA A 547 -6.66 8.26 3.97
N GLY A 548 -6.33 7.71 2.81
CA GLY A 548 -6.64 6.34 2.41
C GLY A 548 -5.91 5.30 3.27
N VAL A 549 -4.58 5.44 3.39
CA VAL A 549 -3.76 4.56 4.25
C VAL A 549 -4.21 4.64 5.71
N ARG A 550 -4.42 5.86 6.22
CA ARG A 550 -4.92 6.10 7.58
C ARG A 550 -6.24 5.38 7.84
N ASP A 551 -7.24 5.65 7.00
CA ASP A 551 -8.60 5.19 7.24
C ASP A 551 -8.71 3.68 7.18
N TYR A 552 -7.97 3.03 6.28
CA TYR A 552 -7.98 1.57 6.16
C TYR A 552 -7.17 0.91 7.28
N GLY A 553 -5.91 1.33 7.50
CA GLY A 553 -5.03 0.76 8.52
C GLY A 553 -5.56 0.91 9.95
N ASN A 554 -6.07 2.10 10.30
CA ASN A 554 -6.66 2.34 11.62
C ASN A 554 -7.95 1.52 11.84
N ARG A 555 -8.79 1.32 10.81
CA ARG A 555 -10.01 0.49 10.90
C ARG A 555 -9.69 -1.01 10.98
N MET A 556 -8.59 -1.45 10.36
CA MET A 556 -8.05 -2.82 10.53
C MET A 556 -7.44 -3.07 11.91
N GLY A 557 -7.08 -2.03 12.66
CA GLY A 557 -6.40 -2.16 13.95
C GLY A 557 -4.97 -2.68 13.80
N ILE A 558 -4.26 -2.20 12.78
CA ILE A 558 -2.85 -2.50 12.51
C ILE A 558 -2.07 -1.19 12.51
N PRO A 559 -1.02 -1.03 13.36
CA PRO A 559 -0.30 0.23 13.48
C PRO A 559 0.59 0.46 12.26
N THR A 560 0.64 1.69 11.74
CA THR A 560 1.62 2.08 10.70
C THR A 560 2.87 2.61 11.39
N VAL A 561 3.96 1.85 11.35
CA VAL A 561 5.11 2.05 12.27
C VAL A 561 6.34 2.65 11.60
N ASN A 562 6.55 2.44 10.30
CA ASN A 562 7.72 2.95 9.57
C ASN A 562 7.30 3.48 8.18
N GLY A 563 7.97 4.52 7.71
CA GLY A 563 7.63 5.15 6.44
C GLY A 563 8.56 6.29 6.06
N ALA A 564 8.43 6.78 4.83
CA ALA A 564 9.23 7.87 4.26
C ALA A 564 8.46 8.66 3.20
N ILE A 565 8.77 9.94 3.02
CA ILE A 565 8.11 10.80 2.01
C ILE A 565 9.14 11.61 1.25
N TYR A 566 9.17 11.42 -0.07
CA TYR A 566 10.12 12.06 -0.97
C TYR A 566 9.43 12.92 -2.03
N PHE A 567 9.98 14.12 -2.30
CA PHE A 567 9.42 15.08 -3.26
C PHE A 567 10.35 15.35 -4.44
N ASP A 568 9.83 15.11 -5.64
CA ASP A 568 10.39 15.49 -6.93
C ASP A 568 9.24 15.77 -7.93
N ASP A 569 9.34 16.87 -8.67
CA ASP A 569 8.34 17.27 -9.67
C ASP A 569 8.06 16.20 -10.74
N ARG A 570 8.97 15.25 -10.95
CA ARG A 570 8.78 14.11 -11.86
C ARG A 570 7.66 13.15 -11.45
N TYR A 571 7.32 13.11 -10.16
CA TYR A 571 6.19 12.33 -9.64
C TYR A 571 4.84 13.07 -9.70
N ILE A 572 4.76 14.24 -10.37
CA ILE A 572 3.53 15.05 -10.41
C ILE A 572 2.34 14.31 -11.05
N ALA A 573 2.59 13.55 -12.12
CA ALA A 573 1.56 12.86 -12.90
C ALA A 573 1.42 11.38 -12.54
N ASN A 574 2.45 10.79 -11.94
CA ASN A 574 2.45 9.42 -11.45
C ASN A 574 3.17 9.41 -10.08
N PRO A 575 2.40 9.47 -8.96
CA PRO A 575 2.94 9.36 -7.61
C PRO A 575 3.30 7.91 -7.31
N LEU A 576 4.33 7.69 -6.51
CA LEU A 576 4.64 6.34 -6.02
C LEU A 576 4.00 6.14 -4.65
N VAL A 577 3.25 5.06 -4.51
CA VAL A 577 2.53 4.71 -3.28
C VAL A 577 2.90 3.28 -2.91
N TYR A 578 3.87 3.16 -2.02
CA TYR A 578 4.30 1.88 -1.47
C TYR A 578 3.56 1.61 -0.16
N CYS A 579 2.91 0.46 -0.08
CA CYS A 579 2.26 -0.03 1.14
C CYS A 579 2.94 -1.35 1.54
N GLY A 580 3.23 -1.54 2.82
CA GLY A 580 3.78 -2.79 3.34
C GLY A 580 3.05 -3.31 4.56
N ASN A 581 3.08 -4.62 4.75
CA ASN A 581 2.55 -5.29 5.94
C ASN A 581 3.48 -6.39 6.44
N ILE A 582 3.60 -6.48 7.77
CA ILE A 582 4.32 -7.51 8.49
C ILE A 582 3.31 -8.37 9.26
N GLY A 583 3.41 -9.69 9.12
CA GLY A 583 2.62 -10.66 9.86
C GLY A 583 3.47 -11.60 10.72
N ILE A 584 2.86 -12.17 11.77
CA ILE A 584 3.43 -13.26 12.59
C ILE A 584 2.64 -14.55 12.40
N MET A 585 3.34 -15.69 12.35
CA MET A 585 2.74 -17.02 12.20
C MET A 585 3.49 -18.11 12.97
N ASP A 586 2.83 -19.25 13.17
CA ASP A 586 3.45 -20.50 13.65
C ASP A 586 4.32 -21.13 12.55
N ARG A 587 5.54 -21.57 12.88
CA ARG A 587 6.47 -22.19 11.92
C ARG A 587 5.95 -23.47 11.28
N THR A 588 5.07 -24.21 11.95
CA THR A 588 4.44 -25.42 11.43
C THR A 588 3.41 -25.12 10.32
N LYS A 589 2.98 -23.86 10.21
CA LYS A 589 1.91 -23.39 9.31
C LYS A 589 2.41 -22.68 8.06
N ILE A 590 3.71 -22.75 7.76
CA ILE A 590 4.33 -22.11 6.59
C ILE A 590 3.96 -22.82 5.28
N ALA A 591 3.69 -24.13 5.31
CA ALA A 591 3.40 -24.90 4.10
C ALA A 591 1.89 -24.95 3.77
N LYS A 592 1.56 -24.66 2.50
CA LYS A 592 0.22 -24.89 1.90
C LYS A 592 0.11 -26.34 1.40
N ASN A 593 -1.10 -26.90 1.45
CA ASN A 593 -1.41 -28.30 1.10
C ASN A 593 -2.77 -28.45 0.38
N GLN A 594 -2.98 -27.69 -0.70
CA GLN A 594 -4.15 -27.90 -1.55
C GLN A 594 -4.08 -29.26 -2.27
N GLN A 595 -5.22 -29.96 -2.36
CA GLN A 595 -5.33 -31.32 -2.89
C GLN A 595 -6.61 -31.48 -3.71
N SER A 596 -6.59 -32.38 -4.70
CA SER A 596 -7.80 -32.71 -5.46
C SER A 596 -8.90 -33.29 -4.56
N GLY A 597 -10.15 -32.88 -4.82
CA GLY A 597 -11.33 -33.22 -4.01
C GLY A 597 -11.59 -32.24 -2.86
N GLN A 598 -10.67 -31.32 -2.56
CA GLN A 598 -10.97 -30.18 -1.69
C GLN A 598 -11.87 -29.17 -2.41
N LEU A 599 -12.73 -28.52 -1.62
CA LEU A 599 -13.63 -27.46 -2.04
C LEU A 599 -12.86 -26.15 -2.20
N ILE A 600 -13.18 -25.39 -3.25
CA ILE A 600 -12.71 -24.03 -3.49
C ILE A 600 -13.77 -23.08 -2.95
N MET A 601 -13.40 -22.28 -1.97
CA MET A 601 -14.32 -21.43 -1.23
C MET A 601 -13.81 -19.99 -1.21
N VAL A 602 -14.65 -19.05 -1.64
CA VAL A 602 -14.37 -17.61 -1.57
C VAL A 602 -14.94 -17.08 -0.26
N VAL A 603 -14.17 -16.25 0.44
CA VAL A 603 -14.58 -15.64 1.71
C VAL A 603 -14.34 -14.14 1.70
N GLY A 604 -15.19 -13.40 2.45
CA GLY A 604 -15.08 -11.96 2.64
C GLY A 604 -16.03 -11.15 1.76
N GLY A 605 -15.47 -10.23 0.98
CA GLY A 605 -16.19 -9.26 0.15
C GLY A 605 -16.97 -9.86 -1.02
N ARG A 606 -17.98 -9.12 -1.51
CA ARG A 606 -18.76 -9.48 -2.69
C ARG A 606 -18.10 -8.99 -3.98
N THR A 607 -18.36 -9.67 -5.08
CA THR A 607 -17.82 -9.36 -6.41
C THR A 607 -18.66 -8.28 -7.11
N GLY A 608 -18.01 -7.24 -7.63
CA GLY A 608 -18.62 -6.17 -8.43
C GLY A 608 -17.75 -5.82 -9.64
N ARG A 609 -18.12 -4.78 -10.41
CA ARG A 609 -17.30 -4.27 -11.53
C ARG A 609 -16.12 -3.41 -11.06
N ASP A 610 -15.48 -3.81 -9.98
CA ASP A 610 -14.34 -3.13 -9.38
C ASP A 610 -13.05 -3.62 -10.05
N GLY A 611 -12.26 -2.72 -10.64
CA GLY A 611 -10.94 -3.06 -11.17
C GLY A 611 -10.93 -4.09 -12.30
N ILE A 612 -12.00 -4.20 -13.09
CA ILE A 612 -11.98 -5.00 -14.32
C ILE A 612 -10.84 -4.46 -15.20
N HIS A 613 -10.00 -5.36 -15.70
CA HIS A 613 -8.77 -5.05 -16.44
C HIS A 613 -7.70 -4.28 -15.63
N GLY A 614 -7.75 -4.27 -14.29
CA GLY A 614 -6.79 -3.54 -13.44
C GLY A 614 -5.33 -3.97 -13.62
N ALA A 615 -5.03 -5.27 -13.62
CA ALA A 615 -3.68 -5.79 -13.86
C ALA A 615 -3.15 -5.43 -15.26
N THR A 616 -3.97 -5.55 -16.30
CA THR A 616 -3.59 -5.18 -17.67
C THR A 616 -3.46 -3.66 -17.85
N PHE A 617 -4.35 -2.87 -17.24
CA PHE A 617 -4.29 -1.40 -17.16
C PHE A 617 -2.98 -0.90 -16.53
N SER A 618 -2.52 -1.53 -15.44
CA SER A 618 -1.25 -1.18 -14.77
C SER A 618 0.00 -1.43 -15.63
N SER A 619 -0.14 -2.20 -16.72
CA SER A 619 0.90 -2.45 -17.72
C SER A 619 0.85 -1.46 -18.90
N GLY A 620 -0.09 -0.52 -18.90
CA GLY A 620 -0.33 0.47 -19.95
C GLY A 620 0.25 1.87 -19.65
N GLN A 621 0.39 2.70 -20.69
CA GLN A 621 0.89 4.08 -20.57
C GLN A 621 -0.23 5.06 -20.22
N MET A 622 -0.01 5.98 -19.29
CA MET A 622 -0.99 7.02 -18.91
C MET A 622 -1.02 8.18 -19.90
N THR A 623 -2.22 8.72 -20.18
CA THR A 623 -2.43 9.86 -21.10
C THR A 623 -3.42 10.89 -20.54
N HIS A 624 -3.62 12.00 -21.25
CA HIS A 624 -4.57 13.04 -20.85
C HIS A 624 -6.06 12.69 -21.05
N GLU A 625 -6.39 11.60 -21.78
CA GLU A 625 -7.78 11.12 -21.97
C GLU A 625 -8.20 10.05 -20.93
N TYR A 626 -7.23 9.62 -20.12
CA TYR A 626 -7.23 8.39 -19.32
C TYR A 626 -8.29 8.37 -18.20
N GLU A 627 -8.60 9.53 -17.59
CA GLU A 627 -9.69 9.70 -16.60
C GLU A 627 -11.06 9.26 -17.16
N THR A 628 -11.32 9.50 -18.45
CA THR A 628 -12.63 9.21 -19.08
C THR A 628 -12.79 7.74 -19.44
N ILE A 629 -11.70 7.10 -19.90
CA ILE A 629 -11.74 5.76 -20.47
C ILE A 629 -11.78 4.69 -19.37
N PHE A 630 -10.99 4.86 -18.30
CA PHE A 630 -10.71 3.80 -17.31
C PHE A 630 -11.36 4.03 -15.95
N SER A 631 -12.52 4.70 -15.91
CA SER A 631 -13.23 5.01 -14.66
C SER A 631 -13.66 3.77 -13.84
N HIS A 632 -13.74 2.59 -14.46
CA HIS A 632 -14.03 1.30 -13.83
C HIS A 632 -12.82 0.69 -13.09
N ALA A 633 -11.61 1.22 -13.28
CA ALA A 633 -10.39 0.73 -12.62
C ALA A 633 -10.26 1.17 -11.15
N VAL A 634 -11.02 2.19 -10.71
CA VAL A 634 -10.96 2.69 -9.33
C VAL A 634 -11.80 1.82 -8.40
N GLN A 635 -11.16 1.33 -7.35
CA GLN A 635 -11.73 0.46 -6.34
C GLN A 635 -11.97 1.25 -5.03
N ILE A 636 -13.04 0.94 -4.30
CA ILE A 636 -13.27 1.42 -2.94
C ILE A 636 -13.27 0.21 -2.00
N GLY A 637 -12.30 0.15 -1.10
CA GLY A 637 -12.18 -0.93 -0.13
C GLY A 637 -13.02 -0.73 1.14
N ASN A 638 -13.42 -1.83 1.76
CA ASN A 638 -14.19 -1.94 3.00
C ASN A 638 -13.38 -2.64 4.12
N ALA A 639 -12.49 -1.89 4.79
CA ALA A 639 -11.68 -2.36 5.92
C ALA A 639 -12.46 -3.06 7.05
N ILE A 640 -13.76 -2.76 7.24
CA ILE A 640 -14.56 -3.42 8.29
C ILE A 640 -14.85 -4.88 7.89
N THR A 641 -15.13 -5.12 6.61
CA THR A 641 -15.31 -6.48 6.07
C THR A 641 -14.01 -7.26 6.11
N GLU A 642 -12.88 -6.64 5.75
CA GLU A 642 -11.56 -7.29 5.83
C GLU A 642 -11.16 -7.63 7.27
N LYS A 643 -11.43 -6.73 8.23
CA LYS A 643 -11.15 -6.97 9.65
C LYS A 643 -11.92 -8.17 10.19
N LYS A 644 -13.23 -8.24 9.92
CA LYS A 644 -14.06 -9.39 10.31
C LYS A 644 -13.55 -10.68 9.67
N MET A 645 -13.17 -10.63 8.39
CA MET A 645 -12.59 -11.77 7.66
C MET A 645 -11.26 -12.24 8.27
N LEU A 646 -10.36 -11.31 8.62
CA LEU A 646 -9.11 -11.61 9.32
C LEU A 646 -9.37 -12.35 10.64
N ASP A 647 -10.30 -11.85 11.46
CA ASP A 647 -10.56 -12.42 12.78
C ASP A 647 -11.16 -13.84 12.71
N VAL A 648 -12.00 -14.15 11.72
CA VAL A 648 -12.47 -15.54 11.49
C VAL A 648 -11.45 -16.43 10.80
N LEU A 649 -10.57 -15.87 9.96
CA LEU A 649 -9.48 -16.64 9.33
C LEU A 649 -8.46 -17.12 10.35
N VAL A 650 -8.12 -16.29 11.34
CA VAL A 650 -7.26 -16.70 12.47
C VAL A 650 -7.93 -17.83 13.27
N GLN A 651 -9.21 -17.71 13.62
CA GLN A 651 -9.97 -18.77 14.30
C GLN A 651 -10.03 -20.08 13.49
N ALA A 652 -10.30 -19.99 12.18
CA ALA A 652 -10.36 -21.16 11.30
C ALA A 652 -8.99 -21.82 11.09
N ASN A 653 -7.90 -21.03 11.13
CA ASN A 653 -6.52 -21.50 11.11
C ASN A 653 -6.15 -22.23 12.41
N GLU A 654 -6.46 -21.64 13.57
CA GLU A 654 -6.25 -22.27 14.89
C GLU A 654 -7.00 -23.61 15.01
N ALA A 655 -8.22 -23.68 14.47
CA ALA A 655 -9.02 -24.90 14.40
C ALA A 655 -8.63 -25.89 13.27
N GLY A 656 -7.66 -25.56 12.41
CA GLY A 656 -7.18 -26.44 11.33
C GLY A 656 -8.22 -26.75 10.25
N LEU A 657 -9.07 -25.78 9.90
CA LEU A 657 -10.25 -26.02 9.05
C LEU A 657 -9.97 -25.94 7.53
N TYR A 658 -8.88 -25.32 7.11
CA TYR A 658 -8.44 -25.21 5.71
C TYR A 658 -6.97 -25.62 5.54
N GLU A 659 -6.59 -26.01 4.33
CA GLU A 659 -5.27 -26.57 4.01
C GLU A 659 -4.42 -25.66 3.10
N ALA A 660 -5.03 -24.64 2.50
CA ALA A 660 -4.34 -23.57 1.77
C ALA A 660 -5.22 -22.32 1.73
N ILE A 661 -4.59 -21.16 1.59
CA ILE A 661 -5.21 -19.85 1.42
C ILE A 661 -4.41 -19.03 0.40
N THR A 662 -5.07 -18.10 -0.29
CA THR A 662 -4.42 -17.03 -1.05
C THR A 662 -5.34 -15.79 -1.07
N ASP A 663 -4.77 -14.62 -1.32
CA ASP A 663 -5.54 -13.40 -1.56
C ASP A 663 -6.25 -13.43 -2.92
N CYS A 664 -7.18 -12.50 -3.13
CA CYS A 664 -7.86 -12.31 -4.42
C CYS A 664 -7.68 -10.86 -4.92
N GLY A 665 -6.44 -10.46 -5.20
CA GLY A 665 -6.07 -9.17 -5.78
C GLY A 665 -6.19 -9.11 -7.30
N ALA A 666 -5.06 -8.80 -7.96
CA ALA A 666 -4.98 -8.54 -9.40
C ALA A 666 -5.42 -9.75 -10.24
N GLY A 667 -6.18 -9.51 -11.31
CA GLY A 667 -6.82 -10.58 -12.10
C GLY A 667 -7.93 -11.35 -11.36
N GLY A 668 -8.23 -11.03 -10.10
CA GLY A 668 -9.36 -11.58 -9.36
C GLY A 668 -9.28 -13.09 -9.14
N LEU A 669 -10.43 -13.76 -9.28
CA LEU A 669 -10.54 -15.21 -9.12
C LEU A 669 -9.70 -15.95 -10.17
N SER A 670 -9.44 -15.34 -11.33
CA SER A 670 -8.62 -15.94 -12.38
C SER A 670 -7.17 -16.19 -11.95
N SER A 671 -6.55 -15.24 -11.23
CA SER A 671 -5.21 -15.43 -10.66
C SER A 671 -5.28 -16.32 -9.42
N ALA A 672 -6.13 -15.97 -8.44
CA ALA A 672 -6.21 -16.67 -7.16
C ALA A 672 -6.48 -18.19 -7.29
N VAL A 673 -7.50 -18.57 -8.06
CA VAL A 673 -7.81 -19.98 -8.33
C VAL A 673 -6.78 -20.59 -9.29
N GLY A 674 -6.35 -19.85 -10.31
CA GLY A 674 -5.38 -20.33 -11.30
C GLY A 674 -4.03 -20.70 -10.69
N GLU A 675 -3.55 -19.93 -9.72
CA GLU A 675 -2.31 -20.17 -8.98
C GLU A 675 -2.45 -21.35 -8.01
N MET A 676 -3.49 -21.37 -7.17
CA MET A 676 -3.74 -22.51 -6.26
C MET A 676 -3.87 -23.82 -7.04
N ALA A 677 -4.53 -23.80 -8.20
CA ALA A 677 -4.77 -24.97 -9.04
C ALA A 677 -3.60 -25.34 -9.97
N LYS A 678 -2.46 -24.63 -9.96
CA LYS A 678 -1.38 -24.78 -10.97
C LYS A 678 -0.95 -26.24 -11.24
N ASP A 679 -0.64 -26.99 -10.19
CA ASP A 679 -0.21 -28.40 -10.28
C ASP A 679 -1.37 -29.40 -10.21
N LEU A 680 -2.59 -28.88 -10.05
CA LEU A 680 -3.88 -29.58 -9.99
C LEU A 680 -4.72 -29.15 -11.20
N GLY A 681 -6.05 -29.25 -11.12
CA GLY A 681 -6.96 -28.45 -11.93
C GLY A 681 -8.08 -27.87 -11.04
N ALA A 682 -9.07 -27.21 -11.64
CA ALA A 682 -10.21 -26.65 -10.93
C ALA A 682 -11.49 -26.71 -11.78
N GLU A 683 -12.62 -26.94 -11.12
CA GLU A 683 -13.96 -26.79 -11.72
C GLU A 683 -14.74 -25.75 -10.90
N ILE A 684 -15.13 -24.64 -11.54
CA ILE A 684 -15.75 -23.47 -10.90
C ILE A 684 -17.14 -23.20 -11.50
N ASP A 685 -18.11 -22.96 -10.62
CA ASP A 685 -19.47 -22.50 -10.91
C ASP A 685 -19.57 -20.99 -10.60
N LEU A 686 -19.44 -20.17 -11.64
CA LEU A 686 -19.38 -18.71 -11.52
C LEU A 686 -20.71 -18.11 -11.03
N GLU A 687 -21.85 -18.77 -11.24
CA GLU A 687 -23.14 -18.31 -10.71
C GLU A 687 -23.26 -18.40 -9.17
N LYS A 688 -22.33 -19.10 -8.50
CA LYS A 688 -22.29 -19.18 -7.03
C LYS A 688 -21.51 -18.04 -6.37
N VAL A 689 -20.73 -17.27 -7.14
CA VAL A 689 -19.91 -16.19 -6.58
C VAL A 689 -20.83 -15.09 -6.03
N PRO A 690 -20.68 -14.68 -4.75
CA PRO A 690 -21.47 -13.57 -4.19
C PRO A 690 -21.27 -12.27 -4.97
N LEU A 691 -22.37 -11.62 -5.37
CA LEU A 691 -22.34 -10.38 -6.17
C LEU A 691 -22.84 -9.17 -5.37
N LYS A 692 -22.22 -8.00 -5.57
CA LYS A 692 -22.69 -6.71 -5.00
C LYS A 692 -24.05 -6.30 -5.59
N TYR A 693 -24.27 -6.58 -6.87
CA TYR A 693 -25.49 -6.26 -7.62
C TYR A 693 -25.68 -7.24 -8.78
N ALA A 694 -26.92 -7.35 -9.27
CA ALA A 694 -27.23 -8.15 -10.44
C ALA A 694 -26.64 -7.55 -11.73
N GLY A 695 -26.48 -8.39 -12.75
CA GLY A 695 -26.13 -7.95 -14.09
C GLY A 695 -24.66 -8.04 -14.47
N LEU A 696 -23.79 -8.61 -13.64
CA LEU A 696 -22.43 -8.99 -14.07
C LEU A 696 -22.47 -10.21 -15.01
N GLY A 697 -21.67 -10.17 -16.07
CA GLY A 697 -21.40 -11.32 -16.94
C GLY A 697 -20.39 -12.30 -16.32
N TYR A 698 -20.36 -13.54 -16.82
CA TYR A 698 -19.47 -14.59 -16.29
C TYR A 698 -17.99 -14.19 -16.33
N THR A 699 -17.56 -13.52 -17.42
CA THR A 699 -16.21 -12.95 -17.57
C THR A 699 -15.92 -11.89 -16.50
N GLU A 700 -16.85 -10.94 -16.29
CA GLU A 700 -16.72 -9.89 -15.27
C GLU A 700 -16.61 -10.47 -13.85
N ILE A 701 -17.38 -11.53 -13.53
CA ILE A 701 -17.31 -12.22 -12.23
C ILE A 701 -15.94 -12.86 -12.01
N TRP A 702 -15.35 -13.43 -13.07
CA TRP A 702 -14.10 -14.18 -13.00
C TRP A 702 -12.86 -13.29 -12.86
N ILE A 703 -12.81 -12.17 -13.58
CA ILE A 703 -11.64 -11.26 -13.60
C ILE A 703 -11.80 -10.02 -12.71
N SER A 704 -12.95 -9.84 -12.04
CA SER A 704 -13.18 -8.74 -11.10
C SER A 704 -12.12 -8.72 -10.00
N GLU A 705 -11.54 -7.54 -9.77
CA GLU A 705 -10.56 -7.25 -8.71
C GLU A 705 -11.24 -6.61 -7.48
N ALA A 706 -12.51 -6.95 -7.24
CA ALA A 706 -13.23 -6.55 -6.02
C ALA A 706 -12.45 -6.94 -4.75
N GLN A 707 -12.41 -6.02 -3.80
CA GLN A 707 -11.53 -6.09 -2.64
C GLN A 707 -12.07 -6.99 -1.52
N GLU A 708 -11.28 -7.15 -0.46
CA GLU A 708 -11.62 -7.92 0.75
C GLU A 708 -11.96 -9.40 0.52
N ARG A 709 -11.43 -10.02 -0.55
CA ARG A 709 -11.65 -11.44 -0.86
C ARG A 709 -10.39 -12.27 -0.64
N MET A 710 -10.58 -13.47 -0.08
CA MET A 710 -9.58 -14.53 -0.04
C MET A 710 -10.17 -15.81 -0.63
N VAL A 711 -9.32 -16.70 -1.14
CA VAL A 711 -9.71 -18.05 -1.60
C VAL A 711 -9.05 -19.08 -0.69
N ILE A 712 -9.84 -20.04 -0.19
CA ILE A 712 -9.37 -21.10 0.71
C ILE A 712 -9.71 -22.49 0.17
N ALA A 713 -8.82 -23.44 0.47
CA ALA A 713 -8.96 -24.86 0.14
C ALA A 713 -9.46 -25.65 1.36
N VAL A 714 -10.68 -26.17 1.28
CA VAL A 714 -11.40 -26.76 2.43
C VAL A 714 -11.70 -28.23 2.16
N LYS A 715 -11.39 -29.11 3.12
CA LYS A 715 -11.80 -30.53 3.06
C LYS A 715 -13.33 -30.64 3.20
N PRO A 716 -14.04 -31.47 2.40
CA PRO A 716 -15.51 -31.57 2.47
C PRO A 716 -16.06 -31.84 3.88
N GLU A 717 -15.38 -32.63 4.70
CA GLU A 717 -15.72 -32.92 6.09
C GLU A 717 -15.64 -31.70 7.03
N ASN A 718 -14.89 -30.65 6.67
CA ASN A 718 -14.75 -29.42 7.46
C ASN A 718 -15.80 -28.36 7.09
N LEU A 719 -16.60 -28.54 6.03
CA LEU A 719 -17.47 -27.51 5.47
C LEU A 719 -18.46 -26.91 6.51
N GLU A 720 -19.18 -27.77 7.25
CA GLU A 720 -20.12 -27.32 8.29
C GLU A 720 -19.42 -26.66 9.49
N ALA A 721 -18.16 -27.00 9.76
CA ALA A 721 -17.38 -26.38 10.82
C ALA A 721 -16.93 -24.97 10.41
N ILE A 722 -16.32 -24.83 9.23
CA ILE A 722 -15.82 -23.54 8.76
C ILE A 722 -16.95 -22.55 8.48
N GLN A 723 -18.06 -22.98 7.87
CA GLN A 723 -19.22 -22.11 7.64
C GLN A 723 -19.80 -21.54 8.94
N ARG A 724 -19.78 -22.30 10.05
CA ARG A 724 -20.22 -21.79 11.36
C ARG A 724 -19.27 -20.75 11.95
N VAL A 725 -17.96 -20.88 11.75
CA VAL A 725 -16.97 -19.88 12.19
C VAL A 725 -17.18 -18.57 11.43
N PHE A 726 -17.25 -18.61 10.10
CA PHE A 726 -17.46 -17.43 9.26
C PHE A 726 -18.82 -16.74 9.51
N ALA A 727 -19.90 -17.53 9.67
CA ALA A 727 -21.21 -17.00 10.00
C ALA A 727 -21.28 -16.35 11.40
N GLY A 728 -20.43 -16.78 12.35
CA GLY A 728 -20.38 -16.23 13.71
C GLY A 728 -20.07 -14.73 13.75
N GLU A 729 -19.20 -14.26 12.86
CA GLU A 729 -18.85 -12.84 12.71
C GLU A 729 -19.50 -12.20 11.48
N ASN A 730 -20.57 -12.77 10.93
CA ASN A 730 -21.25 -12.27 9.73
C ASN A 730 -20.30 -12.04 8.53
N VAL A 731 -19.40 -12.98 8.24
CA VAL A 731 -18.53 -12.98 7.05
C VAL A 731 -19.10 -13.95 6.02
N GLU A 732 -19.28 -13.49 4.78
CA GLU A 732 -19.79 -14.35 3.71
C GLU A 732 -18.72 -15.35 3.24
N ALA A 733 -19.12 -16.60 3.05
CA ALA A 733 -18.19 -17.71 2.84
C ALA A 733 -18.87 -18.79 1.97
N THR A 734 -18.47 -18.86 0.69
CA THR A 734 -19.25 -19.55 -0.35
C THR A 734 -18.38 -20.50 -1.17
N VAL A 735 -18.82 -21.76 -1.27
CA VAL A 735 -18.16 -22.78 -2.11
C VAL A 735 -18.50 -22.53 -3.57
N ILE A 736 -17.50 -22.15 -4.35
CA ILE A 736 -17.63 -21.86 -5.78
C ILE A 736 -17.23 -23.04 -6.67
N GLY A 737 -16.50 -24.03 -6.14
CA GLY A 737 -15.97 -25.12 -6.95
C GLY A 737 -15.17 -26.17 -6.18
N GLN A 738 -14.35 -26.92 -6.89
CA GLN A 738 -13.47 -27.97 -6.34
C GLN A 738 -12.17 -28.11 -7.12
N PHE A 739 -11.10 -28.57 -6.47
CA PHE A 739 -9.84 -28.90 -7.12
C PHE A 739 -9.90 -30.28 -7.80
N THR A 740 -9.49 -30.36 -9.06
CA THR A 740 -9.37 -31.61 -9.83
C THR A 740 -7.92 -32.08 -9.92
N ASN A 741 -7.66 -33.24 -10.53
CA ASN A 741 -6.31 -33.81 -10.69
C ASN A 741 -5.90 -33.98 -12.16
N ASP A 742 -6.62 -33.34 -13.09
CA ASP A 742 -6.51 -33.54 -14.53
C ASP A 742 -5.87 -32.36 -15.29
N LYS A 743 -5.28 -31.40 -14.55
CA LYS A 743 -4.56 -30.23 -15.09
C LYS A 743 -5.39 -29.34 -16.01
N LYS A 744 -6.68 -29.19 -15.69
CA LYS A 744 -7.61 -28.31 -16.41
C LYS A 744 -8.34 -27.35 -15.48
N LEU A 745 -8.39 -26.08 -15.89
CA LEU A 745 -9.32 -25.08 -15.37
C LEU A 745 -10.61 -25.15 -16.19
N ARG A 746 -11.74 -25.41 -15.54
CA ARG A 746 -13.08 -25.40 -16.16
C ARG A 746 -13.96 -24.38 -15.48
N LEU A 747 -14.57 -23.53 -16.29
CA LEU A 747 -15.48 -22.48 -15.86
C LEU A 747 -16.88 -22.81 -16.36
N ARG A 748 -17.86 -22.78 -15.46
CA ARG A 748 -19.29 -22.94 -15.77
C ARG A 748 -20.07 -21.72 -15.30
N TYR A 749 -21.17 -21.44 -15.98
CA TYR A 749 -22.15 -20.44 -15.58
C TYR A 749 -23.56 -20.97 -15.88
N ASN A 750 -24.41 -21.08 -14.86
CA ASN A 750 -25.76 -21.64 -14.96
C ASN A 750 -25.80 -23.03 -15.65
N GLY A 751 -24.81 -23.89 -15.35
CA GLY A 751 -24.69 -25.23 -15.94
C GLY A 751 -24.13 -25.28 -17.37
N HIS A 752 -23.85 -24.15 -18.01
CA HIS A 752 -23.14 -24.09 -19.30
C HIS A 752 -21.64 -23.93 -19.07
N GLN A 753 -20.80 -24.72 -19.77
CA GLN A 753 -19.36 -24.50 -19.77
C GLN A 753 -19.02 -23.24 -20.58
N VAL A 754 -18.38 -22.26 -19.94
CA VAL A 754 -17.99 -20.97 -20.54
C VAL A 754 -16.50 -20.88 -20.85
N GLY A 755 -15.67 -21.78 -20.28
CA GLY A 755 -14.26 -21.91 -20.64
C GLY A 755 -13.62 -23.23 -20.16
N GLU A 756 -12.61 -23.72 -20.88
CA GLU A 756 -11.69 -24.79 -20.47
C GLU A 756 -10.25 -24.49 -20.94
N LEU A 757 -9.34 -24.27 -19.98
CA LEU A 757 -7.91 -24.06 -20.21
C LEU A 757 -7.07 -25.20 -19.61
N ASP A 758 -5.95 -25.48 -20.24
CA ASP A 758 -4.89 -26.37 -19.75
C ASP A 758 -3.97 -25.59 -18.78
N MET A 759 -3.71 -26.14 -17.59
CA MET A 759 -2.94 -25.45 -16.55
C MET A 759 -1.46 -25.29 -16.91
N ASP A 760 -0.87 -26.26 -17.63
CA ASP A 760 0.53 -26.17 -18.06
C ASP A 760 0.67 -25.09 -19.15
N PHE A 761 -0.32 -24.95 -20.05
CA PHE A 761 -0.34 -23.82 -20.99
C PHE A 761 -0.58 -22.46 -20.31
N LEU A 762 -1.49 -22.39 -19.33
CA LEU A 762 -1.79 -21.16 -18.61
C LEU A 762 -0.54 -20.60 -17.89
N HIS A 763 0.26 -21.45 -17.24
CA HIS A 763 1.41 -21.02 -16.43
C HIS A 763 2.74 -21.01 -17.17
N ASP A 764 3.01 -22.00 -18.03
CA ASP A 764 4.32 -22.17 -18.68
C ASP A 764 4.28 -21.92 -20.21
N GLY A 765 3.11 -21.55 -20.75
CA GLY A 765 2.93 -21.23 -22.17
C GLY A 765 3.39 -19.81 -22.60
N VAL A 766 3.68 -18.92 -21.65
CA VAL A 766 4.09 -17.53 -21.93
C VAL A 766 5.43 -17.49 -22.69
N PRO A 767 5.55 -16.76 -23.81
CA PRO A 767 6.78 -16.72 -24.59
C PRO A 767 7.92 -16.00 -23.86
N LYS A 768 9.15 -16.49 -24.03
CA LYS A 768 10.35 -15.87 -23.45
C LYS A 768 10.93 -14.80 -24.38
N TYR A 769 11.32 -13.68 -23.81
CA TYR A 769 11.92 -12.56 -24.54
C TYR A 769 13.43 -12.44 -24.29
N ARG A 770 14.12 -11.88 -25.28
CA ARG A 770 15.48 -11.36 -25.15
C ARG A 770 15.41 -9.85 -25.39
N ARG A 771 15.74 -9.07 -24.36
CA ARG A 771 15.71 -7.60 -24.37
C ARG A 771 17.12 -7.05 -24.58
N GLN A 772 17.21 -5.86 -25.18
CA GLN A 772 18.46 -5.12 -25.34
C GLN A 772 18.47 -3.95 -24.35
N ALA A 773 19.59 -3.72 -23.69
CA ALA A 773 19.80 -2.63 -22.74
C ALA A 773 21.09 -1.86 -23.04
N VAL A 774 21.12 -0.58 -22.70
CA VAL A 774 22.30 0.28 -22.85
C VAL A 774 22.46 1.12 -21.59
N TRP A 775 23.66 1.15 -21.04
CA TRP A 775 24.04 2.08 -19.99
C TRP A 775 25.33 2.81 -20.37
N GLU A 776 25.26 4.13 -20.41
CA GLU A 776 26.43 5.00 -20.53
C GLU A 776 26.42 5.97 -19.35
N ARG A 777 27.53 6.05 -18.61
CA ARG A 777 27.61 6.98 -17.47
C ARG A 777 27.40 8.44 -17.94
N PRO A 778 26.47 9.19 -17.31
CA PRO A 778 26.30 10.61 -17.56
C PRO A 778 27.61 11.41 -17.42
N LYS A 779 27.86 12.31 -18.38
CA LYS A 779 28.98 13.26 -18.32
C LYS A 779 28.55 14.48 -17.51
N LEU A 780 28.84 14.44 -16.21
CA LEU A 780 28.53 15.47 -15.23
C LEU A 780 29.81 16.12 -14.68
N SER A 781 29.66 17.24 -13.96
CA SER A 781 30.74 17.95 -13.29
C SER A 781 30.31 18.45 -11.92
N GLU A 782 31.26 18.61 -11.00
CA GLU A 782 31.00 19.24 -9.69
C GLU A 782 30.68 20.74 -9.85
N PRO A 783 29.66 21.27 -9.15
CA PRO A 783 29.38 22.70 -9.11
C PRO A 783 30.50 23.46 -8.39
N VAL A 784 30.86 24.63 -8.93
CA VAL A 784 31.82 25.55 -8.29
C VAL A 784 31.05 26.47 -7.35
N LEU A 785 30.99 26.10 -6.06
CA LEU A 785 30.44 26.96 -5.00
C LEU A 785 31.57 27.63 -4.22
N SER A 786 31.41 28.92 -3.93
CA SER A 786 32.32 29.69 -3.09
C SER A 786 32.22 29.23 -1.63
N GLU A 787 33.39 29.06 -0.98
CA GLU A 787 33.47 28.89 0.47
C GLU A 787 32.82 30.08 1.20
N LYS A 788 32.19 29.82 2.36
CA LYS A 788 31.43 30.81 3.13
C LYS A 788 31.90 30.83 4.57
N ASP A 789 31.93 32.01 5.19
CA ASP A 789 32.16 32.13 6.64
C ASP A 789 30.99 31.59 7.48
N ASN A 790 29.82 31.38 6.86
CA ASN A 790 28.59 30.98 7.52
C ASN A 790 27.65 30.23 6.55
N TYR A 791 27.21 29.03 6.95
CA TYR A 791 26.31 28.15 6.19
C TYR A 791 24.89 28.06 6.79
N ASN A 792 24.56 28.85 7.81
CA ASN A 792 23.26 28.80 8.50
C ASN A 792 22.07 28.97 7.55
N ASP A 793 22.16 29.87 6.57
CA ASP A 793 21.08 30.09 5.60
C ASP A 793 20.89 28.88 4.67
N ASP A 794 21.96 28.13 4.36
CA ASP A 794 21.86 26.89 3.59
C ASP A 794 21.25 25.77 4.42
N LEU A 795 21.70 25.60 5.68
CA LEU A 795 21.11 24.62 6.60
C LEU A 795 19.63 24.89 6.86
N LEU A 796 19.22 26.14 7.08
CA LEU A 796 17.82 26.52 7.23
C LEU A 796 17.01 26.22 5.96
N ARG A 797 17.59 26.37 4.76
CA ARG A 797 16.94 25.98 3.50
C ARG A 797 16.80 24.47 3.38
N ILE A 798 17.84 23.70 3.73
CA ILE A 798 17.80 22.22 3.74
C ILE A 798 16.69 21.75 4.69
N LEU A 799 16.71 22.19 5.96
CA LEU A 799 15.68 21.87 6.96
C LEU A 799 14.26 22.31 6.56
N SER A 800 14.12 23.33 5.71
CA SER A 800 12.82 23.76 5.16
C SER A 800 12.38 22.99 3.90
N SER A 801 13.25 22.15 3.32
CA SER A 801 12.93 21.35 2.13
C SER A 801 11.96 20.24 2.48
N CYS A 802 10.95 19.98 1.64
CA CYS A 802 9.90 18.99 1.93
C CYS A 802 10.43 17.56 2.19
N ASN A 803 11.61 17.20 1.65
CA ASN A 803 12.24 15.90 1.91
C ASN A 803 12.86 15.80 3.31
N VAL A 804 13.35 16.91 3.88
CA VAL A 804 14.04 16.92 5.18
C VAL A 804 13.11 17.38 6.29
N ALA A 805 12.26 18.38 6.04
CA ALA A 805 11.31 18.91 7.02
C ALA A 805 10.44 17.81 7.66
N SER A 806 10.09 18.00 8.94
CA SER A 806 9.38 17.00 9.74
C SER A 806 8.10 16.48 9.06
N LYS A 807 7.92 15.15 9.09
CA LYS A 807 6.75 14.44 8.55
C LYS A 807 5.63 14.28 9.58
N GLU A 808 5.74 14.93 10.75
CA GLU A 808 4.79 14.86 11.88
C GLU A 808 3.32 14.98 11.47
N TRP A 809 3.00 15.84 10.49
CA TRP A 809 1.62 16.06 10.03
C TRP A 809 0.99 14.84 9.35
N VAL A 810 1.79 13.94 8.77
CA VAL A 810 1.34 12.63 8.26
C VAL A 810 1.29 11.65 9.41
N ILE A 811 2.43 11.47 10.08
CA ILE A 811 2.65 10.45 11.11
C ILE A 811 1.53 10.48 12.16
N ARG A 812 1.24 11.66 12.76
CA ARG A 812 0.23 11.81 13.83
C ARG A 812 -1.22 11.50 13.44
N GLN A 813 -1.50 11.21 12.17
CA GLN A 813 -2.83 10.79 11.74
C GLN A 813 -3.02 9.27 11.86
N TYR A 814 -1.95 8.49 11.85
CA TYR A 814 -1.97 7.03 11.93
C TYR A 814 -2.03 6.55 13.37
N ASP A 815 -2.53 5.32 13.57
CA ASP A 815 -2.33 4.59 14.80
C ASP A 815 -0.90 4.00 14.84
N HIS A 816 -0.25 4.09 16.01
CA HIS A 816 1.08 3.54 16.28
C HIS A 816 1.12 2.69 17.56
N GLU A 817 -0.01 2.40 18.19
CA GLU A 817 -0.08 1.78 19.54
C GLU A 817 -1.09 0.63 19.63
N VAL A 818 -2.01 0.48 18.67
CA VAL A 818 -2.92 -0.67 18.60
C VAL A 818 -2.14 -1.99 18.58
N GLN A 819 -2.70 -3.01 19.23
CA GLN A 819 -2.03 -4.27 19.63
C GLN A 819 -0.96 -4.14 20.75
N GLY A 820 -0.53 -2.93 21.12
CA GLY A 820 0.32 -2.68 22.29
C GLY A 820 1.80 -3.07 22.14
N GLY A 821 2.26 -3.38 20.93
CA GLY A 821 3.61 -3.90 20.67
C GLY A 821 4.68 -2.85 20.35
N SER A 822 4.39 -1.56 20.29
CA SER A 822 5.35 -0.56 19.80
C SER A 822 6.39 -0.14 20.86
N VAL A 823 7.67 -0.38 20.56
CA VAL A 823 8.83 -0.07 21.42
C VAL A 823 9.47 1.25 20.99
N VAL A 824 9.99 1.31 19.75
CA VAL A 824 10.50 2.54 19.13
C VAL A 824 9.50 3.00 18.08
N LYS A 825 8.99 4.22 18.26
CA LYS A 825 7.93 4.83 17.45
C LYS A 825 8.52 5.73 16.37
N PRO A 826 7.76 6.07 15.29
CA PRO A 826 8.25 6.97 14.25
C PRO A 826 8.64 8.38 14.75
N LEU A 827 8.07 8.82 15.89
CA LEU A 827 8.47 10.05 16.57
C LEU A 827 8.97 9.74 17.98
N VAL A 828 10.12 10.32 18.33
CA VAL A 828 10.87 10.11 19.58
C VAL A 828 11.35 11.44 20.16
N GLY A 829 12.18 11.41 21.21
CA GLY A 829 12.64 12.60 21.93
C GLY A 829 11.67 13.09 23.00
N VAL A 830 12.05 14.18 23.67
CA VAL A 830 11.41 14.68 24.90
C VAL A 830 9.94 15.07 24.70
N ALA A 831 9.56 15.52 23.49
CA ALA A 831 8.19 15.87 23.14
C ALA A 831 7.53 14.92 22.11
N ASN A 832 8.20 13.82 21.73
CA ASN A 832 7.77 12.91 20.66
C ASN A 832 7.51 13.66 19.34
N ASP A 833 8.50 14.44 18.91
CA ASP A 833 8.49 15.36 17.76
C ASP A 833 9.74 15.26 16.87
N GLY A 834 10.79 14.55 17.30
CA GLY A 834 11.93 14.20 16.45
C GLY A 834 11.72 12.90 15.67
N PRO A 835 12.28 12.74 14.47
CA PRO A 835 12.21 11.49 13.73
C PRO A 835 12.96 10.35 14.44
N SER A 836 12.55 9.11 14.20
CA SER A 836 13.35 7.91 14.52
C SER A 836 13.88 7.29 13.23
N ASP A 837 15.12 6.80 13.24
CA ASP A 837 15.77 6.13 12.10
C ASP A 837 14.98 4.92 11.61
N ALA A 838 14.44 4.16 12.57
CA ALA A 838 13.68 2.94 12.36
C ALA A 838 12.59 2.79 13.44
N ALA A 839 11.64 1.90 13.19
CA ALA A 839 10.68 1.45 14.20
C ALA A 839 11.15 0.15 14.85
N VAL A 840 10.71 -0.11 16.08
CA VAL A 840 10.86 -1.41 16.74
C VAL A 840 9.54 -1.82 17.35
N ILE A 841 9.08 -3.03 17.01
CA ILE A 841 7.89 -3.65 17.60
C ILE A 841 8.27 -4.91 18.39
N GLN A 842 7.40 -5.33 19.31
CA GLN A 842 7.46 -6.55 20.11
C GLN A 842 6.31 -7.48 19.68
N PRO A 843 6.53 -8.40 18.71
CA PRO A 843 5.45 -9.24 18.16
C PRO A 843 4.80 -10.21 19.16
N LYS A 844 5.54 -10.59 20.21
CA LYS A 844 5.12 -11.50 21.30
C LYS A 844 5.37 -10.80 22.64
N LEU A 845 4.29 -10.37 23.31
CA LEU A 845 4.35 -9.54 24.54
C LEU A 845 4.97 -10.25 25.76
N ASP A 846 5.11 -11.58 25.69
CA ASP A 846 5.77 -12.45 26.68
C ASP A 846 7.25 -12.70 26.38
N SER A 847 7.78 -12.15 25.29
CA SER A 847 9.18 -12.30 24.85
C SER A 847 9.92 -10.96 24.87
N PRO A 848 11.19 -10.89 25.32
CA PRO A 848 11.99 -9.68 25.22
C PRO A 848 12.44 -9.39 23.77
N ARG A 849 12.18 -10.29 22.82
CA ARG A 849 12.58 -10.10 21.42
C ARG A 849 11.69 -9.10 20.70
N GLY A 850 12.31 -8.25 19.90
CA GLY A 850 11.65 -7.31 19.00
C GLY A 850 11.99 -7.55 17.54
N LEU A 851 11.36 -6.75 16.69
CA LEU A 851 11.63 -6.64 15.26
C LEU A 851 11.84 -5.16 14.92
N ALA A 852 13.05 -4.82 14.51
CA ALA A 852 13.41 -3.51 13.94
C ALA A 852 12.99 -3.46 12.46
N ILE A 853 12.46 -2.33 12.01
CA ILE A 853 11.86 -2.12 10.68
C ILE A 853 12.32 -0.77 10.12
N SER A 854 12.87 -0.75 8.92
CA SER A 854 13.37 0.47 8.26
C SER A 854 13.16 0.44 6.73
N CYS A 855 13.49 1.56 6.10
CA CYS A 855 13.65 1.69 4.66
C CYS A 855 14.82 2.61 4.29
N GLY A 856 15.16 2.65 2.99
CA GLY A 856 16.11 3.59 2.39
C GLY A 856 15.89 3.74 0.88
N MET A 857 16.07 4.95 0.35
CA MET A 857 15.72 5.29 -1.05
C MET A 857 16.30 6.66 -1.47
N ASN A 858 17.17 6.70 -2.49
CA ASN A 858 17.87 7.92 -2.91
C ASN A 858 17.73 8.26 -4.42
N PRO A 859 16.56 8.69 -4.94
CA PRO A 859 16.29 8.74 -6.38
C PRO A 859 17.21 9.69 -7.18
N LEU A 860 17.71 10.77 -6.56
CA LEU A 860 18.65 11.71 -7.21
C LEU A 860 20.02 11.07 -7.52
N TYR A 861 20.42 10.03 -6.79
CA TYR A 861 21.66 9.30 -7.09
C TYR A 861 21.51 8.49 -8.38
N GLY A 862 20.28 8.11 -8.75
CA GLY A 862 19.95 7.41 -10.01
C GLY A 862 20.17 8.28 -11.25
N ASP A 863 20.07 9.61 -11.12
CA ASP A 863 20.42 10.56 -12.18
C ASP A 863 21.95 10.62 -12.46
N ILE A 864 22.78 10.05 -11.56
CA ILE A 864 24.25 9.98 -11.68
C ILE A 864 24.70 8.54 -12.01
N ASP A 865 24.34 7.55 -11.18
CA ASP A 865 24.65 6.12 -11.39
C ASP A 865 23.67 5.22 -10.59
N PRO A 866 22.71 4.54 -11.25
CA PRO A 866 21.69 3.70 -10.59
C PRO A 866 22.23 2.55 -9.74
N TYR A 867 23.48 2.14 -9.95
CA TYR A 867 24.15 1.16 -9.09
C TYR A 867 24.49 1.75 -7.71
N TRP A 868 25.03 2.96 -7.67
CA TRP A 868 25.34 3.65 -6.42
C TRP A 868 24.06 4.12 -5.71
N MET A 869 23.02 4.49 -6.46
CA MET A 869 21.66 4.71 -5.94
C MET A 869 21.13 3.51 -5.14
N ALA A 870 21.19 2.32 -5.74
CA ALA A 870 20.68 1.10 -5.10
C ALA A 870 21.53 0.69 -3.89
N LEU A 871 22.87 0.76 -3.98
CA LEU A 871 23.73 0.51 -2.82
C LEU A 871 23.51 1.50 -1.68
N ALA A 872 23.24 2.78 -1.97
CA ALA A 872 22.92 3.79 -0.95
C ALA A 872 21.60 3.47 -0.24
N GLY A 873 20.54 3.07 -0.97
CA GLY A 873 19.28 2.65 -0.36
C GLY A 873 19.42 1.40 0.53
N ILE A 874 20.25 0.43 0.14
CA ILE A 874 20.55 -0.74 0.98
C ILE A 874 21.32 -0.32 2.25
N ASP A 875 22.34 0.52 2.08
CA ASP A 875 23.16 1.01 3.19
C ASP A 875 22.36 1.82 4.21
N GLU A 876 21.51 2.74 3.74
CA GLU A 876 20.61 3.54 4.55
C GLU A 876 19.63 2.67 5.34
N ALA A 877 18.93 1.74 4.68
CA ALA A 877 18.02 0.81 5.35
C ALA A 877 18.75 -0.01 6.44
N VAL A 878 19.97 -0.50 6.16
CA VAL A 878 20.79 -1.21 7.14
C VAL A 878 21.22 -0.30 8.29
N ARG A 879 21.74 0.89 8.02
CA ARG A 879 22.18 1.85 9.05
C ARG A 879 21.02 2.18 9.99
N ASN A 880 19.84 2.44 9.46
CA ASN A 880 18.62 2.72 10.21
C ASN A 880 18.23 1.56 11.17
N LEU A 881 18.33 0.30 10.73
CA LEU A 881 18.14 -0.86 11.63
C LEU A 881 19.18 -0.92 12.74
N ILE A 882 20.46 -0.66 12.43
CA ILE A 882 21.54 -0.69 13.43
C ILE A 882 21.37 0.43 14.44
N CYS A 883 20.93 1.63 14.04
CA CYS A 883 20.72 2.78 14.93
C CYS A 883 19.74 2.48 16.08
N VAL A 884 18.77 1.59 15.89
CA VAL A 884 17.80 1.18 16.93
C VAL A 884 18.14 -0.14 17.64
N GLY A 885 19.29 -0.75 17.34
CA GLY A 885 19.76 -2.00 17.97
C GLY A 885 19.40 -3.29 17.23
N GLY A 886 19.01 -3.21 15.95
CA GLY A 886 18.77 -4.38 15.10
C GLY A 886 20.04 -5.24 14.91
N ARG A 887 19.87 -6.57 14.88
CA ARG A 887 20.98 -7.51 14.69
C ARG A 887 21.52 -7.50 13.27
N VAL A 888 22.84 -7.37 13.11
CA VAL A 888 23.48 -7.37 11.78
C VAL A 888 23.44 -8.74 11.07
N ASP A 889 23.28 -9.85 11.79
CA ASP A 889 23.28 -11.22 11.23
C ASP A 889 21.87 -11.77 10.88
N ARG A 890 20.82 -11.00 11.21
CA ARG A 890 19.40 -11.34 11.03
C ARG A 890 18.64 -10.32 10.15
N ILE A 891 19.35 -9.53 9.34
CA ILE A 891 18.75 -8.55 8.41
C ILE A 891 18.17 -9.27 7.20
N ALA A 892 16.87 -9.08 6.95
CA ALA A 892 16.19 -9.42 5.70
C ALA A 892 15.84 -8.16 4.90
N LEU A 893 15.99 -8.22 3.57
CA LEU A 893 15.74 -7.11 2.65
C LEU A 893 14.52 -7.38 1.74
N LEU A 894 13.91 -6.31 1.26
CA LEU A 894 12.93 -6.32 0.17
C LEU A 894 13.27 -5.26 -0.87
N ASP A 895 13.09 -5.61 -2.14
CA ASP A 895 13.34 -4.76 -3.32
C ASP A 895 12.04 -4.34 -4.01
N ASN A 896 11.81 -3.02 -4.13
CA ASN A 896 10.63 -2.48 -4.81
C ASN A 896 11.04 -1.54 -5.95
N PHE A 897 11.04 -2.04 -7.18
CA PHE A 897 11.49 -1.33 -8.37
C PHE A 897 10.37 -0.50 -9.01
N CYS A 898 10.42 0.83 -8.93
CA CYS A 898 9.54 1.74 -9.70
C CYS A 898 10.30 2.41 -10.85
N TRP A 899 9.95 2.04 -12.09
CA TRP A 899 10.58 2.54 -13.32
C TRP A 899 9.55 3.01 -14.36
N ALA A 900 10.02 3.84 -15.30
CA ALA A 900 9.30 4.18 -16.52
C ALA A 900 9.30 3.02 -17.55
N ASP A 901 8.94 3.28 -18.81
CA ASP A 901 8.87 2.29 -19.89
C ASP A 901 10.21 1.56 -20.15
N CYS A 902 10.34 0.34 -19.64
CA CYS A 902 11.52 -0.51 -19.78
C CYS A 902 11.60 -1.28 -21.12
N ASN A 903 10.75 -0.98 -22.09
CA ASN A 903 10.98 -1.41 -23.48
C ASN A 903 12.09 -0.61 -24.17
N ARG A 904 12.52 0.51 -23.56
CA ARG A 904 13.59 1.37 -24.07
C ARG A 904 14.95 0.94 -23.51
N PRO A 905 15.95 0.66 -24.36
CA PRO A 905 17.22 0.10 -23.90
C PRO A 905 17.94 0.94 -22.85
N GLU A 906 17.87 2.28 -22.93
CA GLU A 906 18.49 3.20 -22.00
C GLU A 906 17.82 3.19 -20.62
N ILE A 907 16.50 3.04 -20.57
CA ILE A 907 15.74 2.93 -19.32
C ILE A 907 15.99 1.56 -18.68
N LEU A 908 15.91 0.48 -19.47
CA LEU A 908 16.23 -0.87 -19.00
C LEU A 908 17.67 -0.98 -18.47
N GLY A 909 18.64 -0.29 -19.10
CA GLY A 909 20.02 -0.22 -18.63
C GLY A 909 20.13 0.30 -17.19
N THR A 910 19.35 1.31 -16.81
CA THR A 910 19.32 1.82 -15.42
C THR A 910 18.79 0.78 -14.42
N LEU A 911 17.76 0.02 -14.80
CA LEU A 911 17.18 -1.04 -13.97
C LEU A 911 18.18 -2.19 -13.79
N VAL A 912 18.87 -2.61 -14.85
CA VAL A 912 19.92 -3.65 -14.79
C VAL A 912 21.07 -3.21 -13.87
N ARG A 913 21.47 -1.93 -13.92
CA ARG A 913 22.50 -1.37 -13.02
C ARG A 913 22.07 -1.40 -11.54
N ALA A 914 20.80 -1.12 -11.25
CA ALA A 914 20.26 -1.24 -9.89
C ALA A 914 20.19 -2.71 -9.43
N ALA A 915 19.74 -3.64 -10.28
CA ALA A 915 19.69 -5.07 -9.96
C ALA A 915 21.07 -5.68 -9.68
N GLN A 916 22.12 -5.25 -10.41
CA GLN A 916 23.51 -5.60 -10.10
C GLN A 916 23.91 -5.18 -8.67
N ALA A 917 23.58 -3.95 -8.28
CA ALA A 917 23.84 -3.43 -6.95
C ALA A 917 23.07 -4.17 -5.84
N CYS A 918 21.84 -4.65 -6.11
CA CYS A 918 21.12 -5.50 -5.16
C CYS A 918 21.91 -6.77 -4.84
N TYR A 919 22.47 -7.44 -5.85
CA TYR A 919 23.33 -8.62 -5.61
C TYR A 919 24.57 -8.26 -4.79
N ASP A 920 25.33 -7.24 -5.19
CA ASP A 920 26.58 -6.88 -4.50
C ASP A 920 26.34 -6.40 -3.06
N GLY A 921 25.29 -5.60 -2.83
CA GLY A 921 24.91 -5.09 -1.50
C GLY A 921 24.43 -6.19 -0.55
N ALA A 922 23.55 -7.09 -1.02
CA ALA A 922 23.10 -8.25 -0.24
C ALA A 922 24.26 -9.17 0.14
N MET A 923 25.19 -9.43 -0.79
CA MET A 923 26.37 -10.26 -0.53
C MET A 923 27.35 -9.59 0.45
N ALA A 924 27.54 -8.27 0.36
CA ALA A 924 28.41 -7.50 1.25
C ALA A 924 27.89 -7.45 2.70
N TYR A 925 26.61 -7.11 2.88
CA TYR A 925 25.97 -7.09 4.20
C TYR A 925 25.65 -8.49 4.74
N GLY A 926 25.60 -9.49 3.87
CA GLY A 926 25.18 -10.84 4.22
C GLY A 926 23.67 -10.96 4.46
N ALA A 927 22.90 -10.04 3.88
CA ALA A 927 21.47 -9.82 4.12
C ALA A 927 20.65 -10.26 2.89
N PRO A 928 19.89 -11.38 2.94
CA PRO A 928 19.12 -11.88 1.82
C PRO A 928 17.90 -11.01 1.51
N PHE A 929 17.54 -10.93 0.22
CA PHE A 929 16.22 -10.49 -0.20
C PHE A 929 15.20 -11.63 -0.02
N ILE A 930 14.06 -11.36 0.59
CA ILE A 930 13.05 -12.39 0.92
C ILE A 930 11.75 -12.26 0.11
N SER A 931 11.46 -11.05 -0.37
CA SER A 931 10.26 -10.65 -1.11
C SER A 931 10.56 -9.33 -1.83
N GLY A 932 9.70 -8.93 -2.77
CA GLY A 932 9.85 -7.70 -3.53
C GLY A 932 8.67 -7.47 -4.48
N LYS A 933 8.76 -6.40 -5.27
CA LYS A 933 7.80 -6.03 -6.32
C LYS A 933 8.48 -5.17 -7.39
N ASP A 934 7.88 -5.10 -8.58
CA ASP A 934 8.17 -4.07 -9.56
C ASP A 934 6.90 -3.43 -10.11
N SER A 935 7.02 -2.15 -10.43
CA SER A 935 6.07 -1.33 -11.15
C SER A 935 6.82 -0.64 -12.30
N LEU A 936 6.47 -1.02 -13.52
CA LEU A 936 7.06 -0.49 -14.75
C LEU A 936 6.05 0.45 -15.44
N HIS A 937 6.49 1.15 -16.50
CA HIS A 937 5.63 2.06 -17.27
C HIS A 937 5.13 3.30 -16.50
N ASN A 938 5.78 3.69 -15.40
CA ASN A 938 5.46 4.92 -14.66
C ASN A 938 5.88 6.19 -15.42
N GLU A 939 5.14 6.51 -16.49
CA GLU A 939 5.24 7.74 -17.27
C GLU A 939 3.87 8.20 -17.80
N PHE A 940 3.75 9.51 -18.03
CA PHE A 940 2.51 10.17 -18.45
C PHE A 940 2.73 11.00 -19.72
N VAL A 941 1.83 10.86 -20.70
CA VAL A 941 1.84 11.60 -21.97
C VAL A 941 0.87 12.79 -21.90
N CYS A 942 1.43 14.00 -21.93
CA CYS A 942 0.71 15.26 -21.96
C CYS A 942 -0.03 15.48 -23.29
N GLU A 943 -1.02 16.39 -23.28
CA GLU A 943 -1.76 16.81 -24.49
C GLU A 943 -0.86 17.40 -25.60
N ASP A 944 0.27 18.01 -25.23
CA ASP A 944 1.26 18.55 -26.18
C ASP A 944 2.27 17.50 -26.70
N GLY A 945 2.10 16.23 -26.32
CA GLY A 945 3.01 15.13 -26.66
C GLY A 945 4.29 15.07 -25.84
N THR A 946 4.49 15.95 -24.86
CA THR A 946 5.59 15.80 -23.89
C THR A 946 5.32 14.62 -22.95
N VAL A 947 6.39 14.02 -22.42
CA VAL A 947 6.28 12.84 -21.55
C VAL A 947 6.99 13.11 -20.22
N ILE A 948 6.23 13.00 -19.14
CA ILE A 948 6.72 13.09 -17.76
C ILE A 948 7.07 11.67 -17.31
N ARG A 949 8.29 11.48 -16.81
CA ARG A 949 8.80 10.19 -16.32
C ARG A 949 9.29 10.35 -14.90
N ILE A 950 8.99 9.37 -14.06
CA ILE A 950 9.65 9.25 -12.75
C ILE A 950 11.17 9.06 -12.93
N PRO A 951 12.02 9.48 -11.98
CA PRO A 951 13.39 8.97 -11.90
C PRO A 951 13.38 7.45 -11.63
N PRO A 952 14.46 6.73 -12.00
CA PRO A 952 14.75 5.41 -11.44
C PRO A 952 14.57 5.43 -9.91
N THR A 953 13.65 4.64 -9.38
CA THR A 953 13.32 4.66 -7.95
C THR A 953 13.30 3.22 -7.43
N LEU A 954 14.30 2.88 -6.62
CA LEU A 954 14.33 1.63 -5.86
C LEU A 954 14.12 1.94 -4.39
N LEU A 955 13.01 1.47 -3.84
CA LEU A 955 12.80 1.42 -2.40
C LEU A 955 13.38 0.11 -1.86
N ILE A 956 14.32 0.20 -0.93
CA ILE A 956 14.73 -0.92 -0.08
C ILE A 956 13.95 -0.83 1.22
N SER A 957 13.25 -1.90 1.58
CA SER A 957 12.71 -2.08 2.93
C SER A 957 13.52 -3.16 3.64
N ALA A 958 13.72 -3.04 4.94
CA ALA A 958 14.51 -3.99 5.71
C ALA A 958 13.87 -4.26 7.08
N MET A 959 14.07 -5.48 7.57
CA MET A 959 13.76 -5.84 8.96
C MET A 959 14.88 -6.65 9.59
N SER A 960 15.02 -6.58 10.91
CA SER A 960 15.93 -7.44 11.67
C SER A 960 15.42 -7.71 13.08
N LEU A 961 15.78 -8.88 13.63
CA LEU A 961 15.51 -9.21 15.02
C LEU A 961 16.28 -8.30 15.98
N VAL A 962 15.65 -7.99 17.10
CA VAL A 962 16.26 -7.40 18.30
C VAL A 962 16.16 -8.47 19.40
N ASP A 963 17.27 -8.81 20.06
CA ASP A 963 17.27 -9.86 21.09
C ASP A 963 16.56 -9.42 22.39
N ASP A 964 16.65 -8.13 22.70
CA ASP A 964 16.25 -7.52 23.96
C ASP A 964 15.81 -6.07 23.71
N ILE A 965 14.49 -5.82 23.73
CA ILE A 965 13.89 -4.50 23.45
C ILE A 965 14.26 -3.42 24.46
N ASP A 966 14.66 -3.78 25.69
CA ASP A 966 15.09 -2.82 26.71
C ASP A 966 16.46 -2.19 26.38
N LYS A 967 17.15 -2.71 25.35
CA LYS A 967 18.42 -2.18 24.84
C LYS A 967 18.30 -1.34 23.57
N CYS A 968 17.08 -1.14 23.06
CA CYS A 968 16.88 -0.22 21.93
C CYS A 968 17.32 1.20 22.30
N VAL A 969 17.95 1.88 21.34
CA VAL A 969 18.33 3.29 21.45
C VAL A 969 17.63 4.11 20.37
N THR A 970 17.59 5.43 20.55
CA THR A 970 16.94 6.38 19.64
C THR A 970 17.84 7.60 19.44
N MET A 971 17.61 8.39 18.39
CA MET A 971 18.55 9.45 18.00
C MET A 971 18.62 10.68 18.92
N ASP A 972 17.64 10.90 19.82
CA ASP A 972 17.60 12.10 20.66
C ASP A 972 18.77 12.18 21.67
N LEU A 973 19.36 13.38 21.80
CA LEU A 973 20.45 13.62 22.75
C LEU A 973 19.97 13.43 24.20
N LYS A 974 20.49 12.39 24.86
CA LYS A 974 20.00 11.98 26.19
C LYS A 974 20.42 12.89 27.36
N LYS A 975 21.65 13.43 27.36
CA LYS A 975 22.14 14.32 28.44
C LYS A 975 23.35 15.19 28.04
N PRO A 976 23.52 16.38 28.64
CA PRO A 976 24.73 17.18 28.48
C PRO A 976 26.00 16.45 28.92
N GLY A 977 27.12 16.71 28.25
CA GLY A 977 28.42 16.10 28.57
C GLY A 977 28.63 14.69 28.03
N HIS A 978 27.67 14.12 27.27
CA HIS A 978 27.95 13.00 26.39
C HIS A 978 28.91 13.41 25.27
N LEU A 979 29.78 12.48 24.86
CA LEU A 979 30.66 12.65 23.70
C LEU A 979 29.92 12.23 22.43
N LEU A 980 30.06 13.02 21.37
CA LEU A 980 29.54 12.72 20.04
C LEU A 980 30.66 12.17 19.17
N PHE A 981 30.36 11.12 18.40
CA PHE A 981 31.29 10.46 17.49
C PHE A 981 30.66 10.35 16.11
N VAL A 982 31.42 10.74 15.08
CA VAL A 982 31.06 10.44 13.69
C VAL A 982 31.70 9.10 13.31
N VAL A 983 30.88 8.15 12.89
CA VAL A 983 31.31 6.79 12.53
C VAL A 983 31.40 6.69 11.02
N GLY A 984 32.59 6.35 10.49
CA GLY A 984 32.84 6.24 9.06
C GLY A 984 33.87 7.25 8.56
N ARG A 985 33.75 7.63 7.28
CA ARG A 985 34.68 8.55 6.61
C ARG A 985 33.92 9.50 5.68
N THR A 986 34.15 10.80 5.83
CA THR A 986 33.65 11.83 4.91
C THR A 986 34.48 11.83 3.62
N ASN A 987 33.82 11.74 2.47
CA ASN A 987 34.46 11.79 1.16
C ASN A 987 33.94 12.98 0.35
N ASN A 988 34.60 13.31 -0.78
CA ASN A 988 34.17 14.36 -1.69
C ASN A 988 32.98 13.90 -2.55
N GLU A 989 31.81 13.74 -1.93
CA GLU A 989 30.66 12.99 -2.47
C GLU A 989 29.32 13.77 -2.42
N LEU A 990 29.35 15.07 -2.72
CA LEU A 990 28.16 15.94 -2.71
C LEU A 990 27.19 15.76 -3.89
N GLY A 991 27.46 14.86 -4.83
CA GLY A 991 26.62 14.61 -6.01
C GLY A 991 25.22 14.10 -5.62
N GLY A 992 24.18 14.79 -6.08
CA GLY A 992 22.78 14.51 -5.72
C GLY A 992 22.37 15.06 -4.35
N SER A 993 23.25 15.76 -3.63
CA SER A 993 22.98 16.22 -2.27
C SER A 993 21.88 17.30 -2.18
N HIS A 994 21.20 17.33 -1.03
CA HIS A 994 20.29 18.42 -0.68
C HIS A 994 20.97 19.79 -0.62
N TYR A 995 22.27 19.84 -0.28
CA TYR A 995 23.06 21.07 -0.29
C TYR A 995 23.19 21.67 -1.69
N TYR A 996 23.51 20.86 -2.69
CA TYR A 996 23.52 21.29 -4.09
C TYR A 996 22.10 21.66 -4.58
N LYS A 997 21.08 20.88 -4.21
CA LYS A 997 19.65 21.15 -4.53
C LYS A 997 19.16 22.52 -4.02
N VAL A 998 19.55 22.97 -2.82
CA VAL A 998 19.19 24.32 -2.31
C VAL A 998 20.11 25.43 -2.81
N SER A 999 21.39 25.12 -3.08
CA SER A 999 22.33 26.09 -3.65
C SER A 999 21.87 26.56 -5.03
N ARG A 1000 21.29 25.65 -5.84
CA ARG A 1000 20.62 25.95 -7.12
C ARG A 1000 19.56 27.05 -7.02
N ALA A 1001 18.80 27.10 -5.94
CA ALA A 1001 17.76 28.12 -5.72
C ALA A 1001 18.31 29.51 -5.35
N SER A 1002 19.62 29.61 -5.09
CA SER A 1002 20.31 30.86 -4.72
C SER A 1002 20.88 31.63 -5.91
N CYS A 1003 20.99 31.00 -7.09
CA CYS A 1003 21.46 31.66 -8.30
C CYS A 1003 20.43 32.69 -8.79
N PRO A 1004 20.83 33.91 -9.17
CA PRO A 1004 19.90 34.90 -9.71
C PRO A 1004 19.18 34.36 -10.95
N ARG A 1005 17.84 34.33 -10.91
CA ARG A 1005 17.03 34.17 -12.13
C ARG A 1005 17.39 35.31 -13.08
N SER A 1006 17.87 34.98 -14.28
CA SER A 1006 18.04 35.95 -15.36
C SER A 1006 16.68 36.60 -15.67
N GLU A 1007 16.65 37.93 -15.58
CA GLU A 1007 15.40 38.70 -15.71
C GLU A 1007 14.76 38.46 -17.09
N GLY A 1008 13.45 38.15 -17.10
CA GLY A 1008 12.65 38.05 -18.32
C GLY A 1008 12.38 36.66 -18.89
N GLY A 1009 12.88 35.58 -18.27
CA GLY A 1009 12.55 34.21 -18.67
C GLY A 1009 11.16 33.76 -18.18
N THR A 1010 10.24 33.43 -19.10
CA THR A 1010 9.06 32.62 -18.77
C THR A 1010 9.48 31.22 -18.31
N PRO A 1011 8.66 30.50 -17.50
CA PRO A 1011 8.93 29.12 -17.09
C PRO A 1011 8.72 28.13 -18.25
N SER A 1012 9.48 28.29 -19.33
CA SER A 1012 9.52 27.38 -20.47
C SER A 1012 10.47 26.21 -20.18
N THR A 1013 9.97 24.99 -20.39
CA THR A 1013 10.57 23.72 -20.89
C THR A 1013 12.09 23.44 -20.90
N ARG A 1014 12.99 24.40 -20.70
CA ARG A 1014 14.46 24.21 -20.53
C ARG A 1014 14.83 23.59 -19.17
N ARG A 1015 14.13 22.55 -18.70
CA ARG A 1015 14.43 21.88 -17.42
C ARG A 1015 15.71 21.02 -17.46
N GLY A 1016 16.29 20.75 -18.64
CA GLY A 1016 17.34 19.73 -18.81
C GLY A 1016 18.80 20.15 -18.59
N GLN A 1017 19.19 21.39 -18.93
CA GLN A 1017 20.60 21.81 -18.88
C GLN A 1017 20.98 22.35 -17.50
N ASP A 1018 20.30 23.42 -17.05
CA ASP A 1018 20.51 24.08 -15.76
C ASP A 1018 20.31 23.14 -14.53
N ALA A 1019 19.61 22.01 -14.72
CA ALA A 1019 19.46 20.96 -13.72
C ALA A 1019 20.68 20.03 -13.60
N ARG A 1020 21.39 19.78 -14.71
CA ARG A 1020 22.60 18.92 -14.72
C ARG A 1020 23.81 19.66 -14.15
N ASP A 1021 23.93 20.95 -14.43
CA ASP A 1021 25.06 21.78 -13.99
C ASP A 1021 25.10 21.98 -12.45
N THR A 1022 24.01 21.64 -11.74
CA THR A 1022 23.89 21.71 -10.27
C THR A 1022 23.67 20.35 -9.60
N LEU A 1023 23.68 19.24 -10.35
CA LEU A 1023 23.52 17.89 -9.78
C LEU A 1023 24.81 17.38 -9.11
N GLY A 1024 25.98 17.73 -9.65
CA GLY A 1024 27.25 17.10 -9.30
C GLY A 1024 27.49 15.77 -10.01
N ALA A 1025 28.71 15.26 -9.90
CA ALA A 1025 29.19 14.03 -10.54
C ALA A 1025 29.64 12.97 -9.52
N ASN A 1026 30.03 13.40 -8.32
CA ASN A 1026 30.53 12.54 -7.25
C ASN A 1026 29.36 12.07 -6.36
N VAL A 1027 28.58 11.10 -6.85
CA VAL A 1027 27.60 10.37 -6.03
C VAL A 1027 28.29 9.65 -4.87
N PRO A 1028 27.70 9.58 -3.66
CA PRO A 1028 28.17 8.74 -2.55
C PRO A 1028 28.40 7.29 -2.94
N ARG A 1029 29.49 6.68 -2.45
CA ARG A 1029 29.87 5.30 -2.79
C ARG A 1029 30.08 4.46 -1.55
N LEU A 1030 29.21 3.46 -1.39
CA LEU A 1030 29.36 2.43 -0.37
C LEU A 1030 30.66 1.64 -0.59
N ASP A 1031 31.56 1.67 0.40
CA ASP A 1031 32.65 0.72 0.52
C ASP A 1031 32.09 -0.60 1.08
N LEU A 1032 31.98 -1.61 0.20
CA LEU A 1032 31.39 -2.92 0.46
C LEU A 1032 32.15 -3.75 1.52
N ASP A 1033 33.39 -3.38 1.87
CA ASP A 1033 34.10 -3.99 3.00
C ASP A 1033 33.92 -3.17 4.29
N LEU A 1034 33.96 -1.84 4.20
CA LEU A 1034 33.91 -0.94 5.36
C LEU A 1034 32.51 -0.84 5.96
N GLY A 1035 31.46 -0.63 5.15
CA GLY A 1035 30.07 -0.49 5.61
C GLY A 1035 29.63 -1.67 6.50
N PRO A 1036 29.71 -2.92 6.03
CA PRO A 1036 29.38 -4.10 6.84
C PRO A 1036 30.23 -4.29 8.10
N ARG A 1037 31.48 -3.80 8.12
CA ARG A 1037 32.31 -3.79 9.35
C ARG A 1037 31.85 -2.73 10.34
N LEU A 1038 31.49 -1.53 9.88
CA LEU A 1038 30.96 -0.47 10.73
C LEU A 1038 29.62 -0.87 11.33
N ALA A 1039 28.68 -1.35 10.50
CA ALA A 1039 27.38 -1.86 10.95
C ALA A 1039 27.53 -2.93 12.05
N ARG A 1040 28.40 -3.93 11.85
CA ARG A 1040 28.69 -4.97 12.85
C ARG A 1040 29.31 -4.43 14.14
N THR A 1041 30.21 -3.44 14.03
CA THR A 1041 30.91 -2.87 15.19
C THR A 1041 29.96 -2.01 16.02
N LEU A 1042 29.13 -1.20 15.37
CA LEU A 1042 28.14 -0.33 16.00
C LEU A 1042 27.01 -1.14 16.65
N ALA A 1043 26.49 -2.17 15.97
CA ALA A 1043 25.52 -3.10 16.54
C ALA A 1043 26.04 -3.77 17.81
N GLY A 1044 27.30 -4.20 17.83
CA GLY A 1044 27.96 -4.74 19.03
C GLY A 1044 28.04 -3.72 20.16
N ALA A 1045 28.46 -2.49 19.87
CA ALA A 1045 28.55 -1.43 20.88
C ALA A 1045 27.17 -1.03 21.47
N ILE A 1046 26.10 -1.07 20.67
CA ILE A 1046 24.72 -0.86 21.15
C ILE A 1046 24.28 -2.04 22.03
N ALA A 1047 24.51 -3.28 21.61
CA ALA A 1047 24.15 -4.48 22.38
C ALA A 1047 24.89 -4.61 23.73
N GLU A 1048 26.10 -4.05 23.81
CA GLU A 1048 26.91 -3.90 25.03
C GLU A 1048 26.49 -2.70 25.91
N GLY A 1049 25.58 -1.84 25.45
CA GLY A 1049 25.09 -0.67 26.19
C GLY A 1049 26.08 0.52 26.23
N LEU A 1050 27.04 0.56 25.30
CA LEU A 1050 28.06 1.62 25.22
C LEU A 1050 27.56 2.89 24.52
N VAL A 1051 26.48 2.78 23.74
CA VAL A 1051 25.87 3.87 22.97
C VAL A 1051 24.59 4.32 23.66
N ALA A 1052 24.45 5.63 23.91
CA ALA A 1052 23.26 6.19 24.57
C ALA A 1052 22.20 6.72 23.59
N SER A 1053 22.63 7.11 22.39
CA SER A 1053 21.82 7.60 21.28
C SER A 1053 22.59 7.36 19.99
N CYS A 1054 21.90 6.99 18.92
CA CYS A 1054 22.51 6.78 17.61
C CYS A 1054 21.60 7.38 16.55
N HIS A 1055 22.19 8.04 15.54
CA HIS A 1055 21.49 8.56 14.38
C HIS A 1055 22.30 8.25 13.12
N ASP A 1056 21.60 8.02 12.02
CA ASP A 1056 22.15 7.90 10.68
C ASP A 1056 22.64 9.26 10.12
N CYS A 1057 23.16 9.26 8.89
CA CYS A 1057 23.45 10.47 8.13
C CYS A 1057 22.91 10.30 6.70
N SER A 1058 21.71 10.83 6.50
CA SER A 1058 20.86 10.72 5.31
C SER A 1058 20.69 12.08 4.63
N GLU A 1059 19.47 12.51 4.25
CA GLU A 1059 19.25 13.76 3.51
C GLU A 1059 19.73 15.02 4.25
N GLY A 1060 20.71 15.70 3.64
CA GLY A 1060 21.32 16.91 4.23
C GLY A 1060 22.51 16.60 5.15
N GLY A 1061 22.79 15.33 5.40
CA GLY A 1061 24.03 14.84 6.03
C GLY A 1061 24.20 15.28 7.49
N LEU A 1062 25.46 15.30 7.94
CA LEU A 1062 25.83 15.50 9.34
C LEU A 1062 25.21 16.74 9.99
N ALA A 1063 25.03 17.84 9.24
CA ALA A 1063 24.46 19.07 9.78
C ALA A 1063 22.96 18.96 10.08
N VAL A 1064 22.22 18.15 9.31
CA VAL A 1064 20.81 17.83 9.59
C VAL A 1064 20.71 16.84 10.73
N ALA A 1065 21.46 15.74 10.69
CA ALA A 1065 21.47 14.74 11.76
C ALA A 1065 21.75 15.37 13.13
N LEU A 1066 22.80 16.20 13.26
CA LEU A 1066 23.08 16.91 14.51
C LEU A 1066 21.96 17.87 14.94
N ALA A 1067 21.23 18.47 14.00
CA ALA A 1067 20.10 19.33 14.29
C ALA A 1067 18.88 18.53 14.78
N GLU A 1068 18.57 17.39 14.17
CA GLU A 1068 17.44 16.53 14.55
C GLU A 1068 17.66 15.89 15.92
N MET A 1069 18.86 15.35 16.20
CA MET A 1069 19.25 14.88 17.54
C MET A 1069 19.08 15.99 18.60
N ALA A 1070 19.45 17.23 18.26
CA ALA A 1070 19.37 18.39 19.14
C ALA A 1070 17.92 18.86 19.40
N PHE A 1071 17.09 18.95 18.35
CA PHE A 1071 15.68 19.31 18.45
C PHE A 1071 14.94 18.33 19.37
N ALA A 1072 15.06 17.04 19.07
CA ALA A 1072 14.38 15.97 19.78
C ALA A 1072 14.85 15.78 21.22
N GLY A 1073 16.16 15.93 21.47
CA GLY A 1073 16.72 15.89 22.82
C GLY A 1073 16.43 17.14 23.66
N GLY A 1074 16.03 18.25 23.04
CA GLY A 1074 15.90 19.55 23.70
C GLY A 1074 17.24 20.11 24.20
N LEU A 1075 18.35 19.73 23.56
CA LEU A 1075 19.72 20.05 23.95
C LEU A 1075 20.49 20.73 22.81
N GLY A 1076 21.56 21.47 23.15
CA GLY A 1076 22.49 22.03 22.17
C GLY A 1076 23.68 21.12 21.89
N VAL A 1077 24.26 21.25 20.69
CA VAL A 1077 25.50 20.60 20.28
C VAL A 1077 26.62 21.64 20.14
N GLU A 1078 27.79 21.33 20.69
CA GLU A 1078 29.05 22.00 20.37
C GLU A 1078 29.99 20.95 19.77
N ALA A 1079 30.43 21.14 18.52
CA ALA A 1079 31.22 20.16 17.77
C ALA A 1079 32.35 20.85 16.99
N ASP A 1080 33.57 20.31 17.09
CA ASP A 1080 34.73 20.74 16.32
C ASP A 1080 34.94 19.81 15.12
N LEU A 1081 34.53 20.26 13.93
CA LEU A 1081 34.57 19.47 12.71
C LEU A 1081 35.99 19.33 12.11
N ARG A 1082 37.01 20.02 12.65
CA ARG A 1082 38.40 19.96 12.13
C ARG A 1082 39.03 18.58 12.25
N ALA A 1083 38.51 17.74 13.16
CA ALA A 1083 38.97 16.38 13.41
C ALA A 1083 38.17 15.30 12.65
N LEU A 1084 37.23 15.67 11.76
CA LEU A 1084 36.44 14.70 11.00
C LEU A 1084 37.32 13.72 10.19
N PRO A 1085 37.07 12.39 10.24
CA PRO A 1085 37.79 11.42 9.44
C PRO A 1085 37.44 11.60 7.95
N ARG A 1086 38.35 12.22 7.18
CA ARG A 1086 38.08 12.59 5.78
C ARG A 1086 38.98 11.91 4.74
N SER A 1087 38.53 11.90 3.49
CA SER A 1087 39.36 11.58 2.33
C SER A 1087 40.40 12.67 2.05
N ARG A 1088 41.40 12.38 1.21
CA ARG A 1088 42.47 13.36 0.91
C ARG A 1088 41.99 14.46 -0.05
N ASP A 1089 40.94 14.19 -0.78
CA ASP A 1089 40.27 15.03 -1.77
C ASP A 1089 39.05 15.78 -1.21
N CYS A 1090 38.55 15.38 -0.03
CA CYS A 1090 37.59 16.15 0.78
C CYS A 1090 38.30 17.35 1.46
N VAL A 1091 38.66 18.35 0.66
CA VAL A 1091 39.44 19.53 1.10
C VAL A 1091 38.61 20.79 1.35
N ARG A 1092 37.38 20.85 0.85
CA ARG A 1092 36.47 21.99 1.00
C ARG A 1092 35.79 21.98 2.38
N ALA A 1093 35.37 23.14 2.89
CA ALA A 1093 34.63 23.24 4.15
C ALA A 1093 33.13 22.86 4.03
N ASP A 1094 32.59 22.80 2.81
CA ASP A 1094 31.21 22.43 2.50
C ASP A 1094 31.02 20.96 2.08
N ALA A 1095 32.08 20.14 2.16
CA ALA A 1095 32.12 18.74 1.75
C ALA A 1095 32.12 17.74 2.91
#